data_AF-A0A968WVV4-F1
#
_entry.id   AF-A0A968WVV4-F1
#
_cell.length_a   1.000
_cell.length_b   1.000
_cell.length_c   1.000
_cell.angle_alpha   90.00
_cell.angle_beta   90.00
_cell.angle_gamma   90.00
#
_symmetry.space_group_name_H-M   'P 1'
#
loop_
_entity.id
_entity.type
_entity.pdbx_description
1 polymer ?
#
loop_
_entity_poly.entity_id
_entity_poly.type
_entity_poly.pdbx_seq_one_letter_code
_entity_poly.pdbx_strand_id
1 'polypeptide(L)'
;MDNVLIDTIAPPNQNYVDYVTSSVALGTGDRILRLESTNPNGGDNTVFIDDLTIESVSAAENWSNPATWGGTVPAALSDIEIPAGKTVVVDQNIVVDSLVVRGTLRFARQDLVVQACSIIADGPTARVEIGSETSRFTNNLTITLTGGVCTSPTACTCTTTGHEMIDGNVIASINGGVVDIHGAETVSWTKLNATAAAGSNTLTLAQPVTWPVGAKILVAASSTDWNESETRTIQSRSSDGLTLTLNSPLTYQHIGVQQTHTRTSPARTWNLDLRAEVGLLSRNVTIQGAADTESPGVNQGFGGHVMIMKGNSTLAGASGFIPGGRGYIEGAAFFRMGRKSTKGRYPLHFHMLGEEGKGQYFRNNSVDRSFNRALVIHGTEFTRVEGNACYDHIGHGFMLEDGSERFNRIYSNLLALSRRPASLAEAVTPSDFTGNAVQRVSPANYWLTNPNNIFENNVAAGTQGTGIWQLFPRYVVGQSASDPRFSNHDPSQEPLGSNTGNIAHSCRTGLDVSDGLTPDHDIIPNLGTQFPGGIVVENSTLLANYLGVYTGLTDFSSPSLLTFRSFQMADNAHHFMMAQNSLTEDTLAVANSNLGLFKNPTDRVNPPGILRAFHRSYDGPANFKNVHLVGFDAADSTIFSNNGASFKHTNALFEKITFNHPGTPKSFLYNYSIRDGGNGPQHYENPRDWMMVLRDVDGSVAGLANSSIIANNPFMRTSSDFQPANWVNTYRSPYKFAYTTLTAPSAYDPIITDMTVTRERDNQPPVSMYYSHLFDVQVELPLIVNDSYYYTYKFHTIPQGNRFILGIGDVAVNDFIKTRFRDVGNYPGIRVEHDVNNALLSQASSKAALDNATVSTYYRDTSNGDLWVKFFNQTTVAHQTTRVFVRWNSNGALSTVDTDGDGMGDYAEALGTGDYVTGVRDPMRSNDLSFPFNTNGNLAGWAPTGTTSSATVTGGELVVAASGGDPQMTRTGFNFKASDNLVMFVRYRSNAGGNLQIFWADETGPISAAQSATAASYVANSGYRTAIFNLANNPEWVGRTITQLRLDTLAGAGTTTWIDSIDFGTSDSDGDGRSNAFEVLTGNNPENANDLRFEFNKDNDYLRLGSVRHRRNFRCRRNHDRSC
;
A
#
# COMPACT_ATOMS: atom_id res chain seq x y z
N MET A 1 4.25 6.73 -76.94
CA MET A 1 3.56 7.82 -77.67
C MET A 1 3.12 8.96 -76.76
N ASP A 2 3.29 8.91 -75.43
CA ASP A 2 2.75 9.99 -74.59
C ASP A 2 3.82 10.82 -73.85
N ASN A 3 5.07 10.33 -73.67
CA ASN A 3 6.19 11.04 -73.01
C ASN A 3 5.80 11.82 -71.73
N VAL A 4 4.77 11.36 -71.03
CA VAL A 4 4.27 11.99 -69.81
C VAL A 4 5.23 11.62 -68.69
N LEU A 5 5.86 12.62 -68.10
CA LEU A 5 6.59 12.45 -66.85
C LEU A 5 5.57 12.13 -65.75
N ILE A 6 5.61 10.90 -65.22
CA ILE A 6 4.73 10.47 -64.14
C ILE A 6 5.18 11.11 -62.82
N ASP A 7 6.47 11.02 -62.51
CA ASP A 7 7.08 11.65 -61.33
C ASP A 7 8.62 11.71 -61.46
N THR A 8 9.28 12.47 -60.56
CA THR A 8 10.74 12.46 -60.38
C THR A 8 11.09 12.02 -58.96
N ILE A 9 11.77 10.88 -58.84
CA ILE A 9 12.19 10.34 -57.56
C ILE A 9 13.64 10.78 -57.27
N ALA A 10 13.86 11.39 -56.11
CA ALA A 10 15.18 11.80 -55.65
C ALA A 10 15.48 11.18 -54.28
N PRO A 11 16.17 10.03 -54.22
CA PRO A 11 16.49 9.39 -52.96
C PRO A 11 17.37 10.28 -52.08
N PRO A 12 16.97 10.59 -50.83
CA PRO A 12 17.70 11.56 -50.01
C PRO A 12 18.88 10.93 -49.25
N ASN A 13 18.99 9.60 -49.20
CA ASN A 13 20.04 8.87 -48.50
C ASN A 13 20.23 7.45 -49.09
N GLN A 14 21.11 6.64 -48.48
CA GLN A 14 21.50 5.30 -48.96
C GLN A 14 20.60 4.15 -48.47
N ASN A 15 19.48 4.42 -47.80
CA ASN A 15 18.60 3.38 -47.30
C ASN A 15 17.64 2.87 -48.39
N TYR A 16 17.23 1.60 -48.30
CA TYR A 16 16.08 1.11 -49.05
C TYR A 16 14.81 1.82 -48.58
N VAL A 17 14.10 2.44 -49.53
CA VAL A 17 12.88 3.21 -49.29
C VAL A 17 11.93 2.94 -50.45
N ASP A 18 10.66 2.71 -50.14
CA ASP A 18 9.61 2.58 -51.17
C ASP A 18 9.24 3.96 -51.70
N TYR A 19 9.19 4.10 -53.03
CA TYR A 19 8.76 5.32 -53.70
C TYR A 19 7.50 5.05 -54.51
N VAL A 20 6.43 5.79 -54.20
CA VAL A 20 5.14 5.69 -54.89
C VAL A 20 4.93 6.95 -55.74
N THR A 21 4.64 6.77 -57.02
CA THR A 21 4.38 7.87 -57.96
C THR A 21 2.90 8.24 -58.01
N SER A 22 2.58 9.38 -58.60
CA SER A 22 1.20 9.72 -58.94
C SER A 22 0.58 8.69 -59.90
N SER A 23 -0.68 8.32 -59.69
CA SER A 23 -1.39 7.41 -60.60
C SER A 23 -1.61 8.07 -61.97
N VAL A 24 -1.33 7.35 -63.05
CA VAL A 24 -1.56 7.81 -64.43
C VAL A 24 -2.67 6.99 -65.09
N ALA A 25 -3.60 7.65 -65.77
CA ALA A 25 -4.61 6.99 -66.57
C ALA A 25 -3.99 6.45 -67.88
N LEU A 26 -4.09 5.14 -68.12
CA LEU A 26 -3.59 4.50 -69.33
C LEU A 26 -4.75 4.16 -70.26
N GLY A 27 -4.65 4.56 -71.53
CA GLY A 27 -5.55 4.09 -72.59
C GLY A 27 -5.28 2.64 -72.98
N THR A 28 -6.19 2.00 -73.73
CA THR A 28 -6.03 0.61 -74.20
C THR A 28 -4.77 0.42 -75.07
N GLY A 29 -4.25 -0.82 -75.09
CA GLY A 29 -3.07 -1.24 -75.87
C GLY A 29 -1.77 -1.32 -75.06
N ASP A 30 -0.72 -1.86 -75.68
CA ASP A 30 0.59 -2.05 -75.05
C ASP A 30 1.27 -0.71 -74.72
N ARG A 31 1.88 -0.63 -73.54
CA ARG A 31 2.60 0.56 -73.05
C ARG A 31 3.98 0.15 -72.56
N ILE A 32 4.92 1.10 -72.66
CA ILE A 32 6.29 0.93 -72.17
C ILE A 32 6.48 1.93 -71.02
N LEU A 33 6.71 1.41 -69.83
CA LEU A 33 7.20 2.19 -68.69
C LEU A 33 8.71 2.35 -68.84
N ARG A 34 9.21 3.59 -68.79
CA ARG A 34 10.63 3.88 -68.90
C ARG A 34 11.08 4.59 -67.62
N LEU A 35 12.08 4.01 -66.97
CA LEU A 35 12.82 4.64 -65.87
C LEU A 35 14.07 5.30 -66.47
N GLU A 36 14.20 6.61 -66.30
CA GLU A 36 15.30 7.38 -66.88
C GLU A 36 16.03 8.14 -65.77
N SER A 37 17.34 7.88 -65.64
CA SER A 37 18.19 8.65 -64.73
C SER A 37 18.45 10.03 -65.35
N THR A 38 18.18 11.09 -64.59
CA THR A 38 18.30 12.47 -65.06
C THR A 38 19.64 13.14 -64.72
N ASN A 39 20.57 12.41 -64.08
CA ASN A 39 21.83 12.88 -63.46
C ASN A 39 22.29 14.29 -63.91
N PRO A 40 21.78 15.36 -63.27
CA PRO A 40 22.03 16.72 -63.73
C PRO A 40 23.43 17.24 -63.36
N ASN A 41 24.17 16.52 -62.51
CA ASN A 41 25.42 16.98 -61.89
C ASN A 41 26.68 16.21 -62.32
N GLY A 42 26.54 15.12 -63.08
CA GLY A 42 27.67 14.26 -63.50
C GLY A 42 28.23 13.36 -62.38
N GLY A 43 28.95 12.28 -62.75
CA GLY A 43 29.53 11.28 -61.82
C GLY A 43 28.78 9.95 -61.75
N ASP A 44 29.31 8.97 -61.01
CA ASP A 44 28.70 7.65 -60.78
C ASP A 44 27.72 7.71 -59.60
N ASN A 45 26.46 8.04 -59.90
CA ASN A 45 25.34 8.10 -58.96
C ASN A 45 24.40 6.91 -59.21
N THR A 46 24.95 5.70 -59.11
CA THR A 46 24.20 4.47 -59.34
C THR A 46 23.09 4.31 -58.29
N VAL A 47 21.85 4.23 -58.73
CA VAL A 47 20.67 3.88 -57.92
C VAL A 47 20.32 2.43 -58.21
N PHE A 48 20.18 1.62 -57.17
CA PHE A 48 19.68 0.25 -57.27
C PHE A 48 18.17 0.24 -57.04
N ILE A 49 17.44 -0.42 -57.94
CA ILE A 49 16.01 -0.67 -57.81
C ILE A 49 15.87 -2.15 -57.48
N ASP A 50 15.33 -2.46 -56.30
CA ASP A 50 15.16 -3.84 -55.83
C ASP A 50 13.88 -4.47 -56.41
N ASP A 51 12.78 -3.71 -56.37
CA ASP A 51 11.49 -4.12 -56.93
C ASP A 51 10.79 -2.96 -57.69
N LEU A 52 9.97 -3.32 -58.66
CA LEU A 52 9.13 -2.40 -59.42
C LEU A 52 7.74 -3.04 -59.61
N THR A 53 6.81 -2.63 -58.76
CA THR A 53 5.41 -3.08 -58.85
C THR A 53 4.55 -2.03 -59.56
N ILE A 54 3.81 -2.45 -60.59
CA ILE A 54 2.81 -1.63 -61.27
C ILE A 54 1.44 -2.02 -60.75
N GLU A 55 0.80 -1.13 -60.00
CA GLU A 55 -0.54 -1.35 -59.47
C GLU A 55 -1.60 -0.69 -60.35
N SER A 56 -2.59 -1.47 -60.80
CA SER A 56 -3.78 -0.90 -61.41
C SER A 56 -4.63 -0.28 -60.31
N VAL A 57 -4.63 1.05 -60.22
CA VAL A 57 -5.55 1.77 -59.32
C VAL A 57 -6.91 1.83 -59.99
N SER A 58 -7.92 1.16 -59.42
CA SER A 58 -9.30 1.45 -59.82
C SER A 58 -9.57 2.94 -59.58
N ALA A 59 -10.23 3.61 -60.53
CA ALA A 59 -10.66 4.98 -60.30
C ALA A 59 -11.51 5.01 -59.03
N ALA A 60 -11.18 5.89 -58.08
CA ALA A 60 -11.93 6.00 -56.84
C ALA A 60 -13.40 6.32 -57.16
N GLU A 61 -14.31 5.49 -56.68
CA GLU A 61 -15.73 5.59 -56.98
C GLU A 61 -16.46 6.24 -55.80
N ASN A 62 -17.23 7.30 -56.06
CA ASN A 62 -17.99 7.99 -55.02
C ASN A 62 -19.16 7.15 -54.52
N TRP A 63 -19.37 7.09 -53.21
CA TRP A 63 -20.50 6.40 -52.58
C TRP A 63 -21.84 6.88 -53.13
N SER A 64 -21.98 8.19 -53.36
CA SER A 64 -23.19 8.82 -53.89
C SER A 64 -23.55 8.42 -55.32
N ASN A 65 -22.63 7.82 -56.08
CA ASN A 65 -22.85 7.45 -57.48
C ASN A 65 -23.54 6.07 -57.57
N PRO A 66 -24.75 5.95 -58.15
CA PRO A 66 -25.42 4.66 -58.30
C PRO A 66 -24.62 3.64 -59.12
N ALA A 67 -23.76 4.08 -60.05
CA ALA A 67 -22.92 3.19 -60.85
C ALA A 67 -21.90 2.42 -60.01
N THR A 68 -21.48 2.97 -58.87
CA THR A 68 -20.62 2.31 -57.89
C THR A 68 -21.23 1.03 -57.36
N TRP A 69 -22.56 0.93 -57.36
CA TRP A 69 -23.31 -0.13 -56.71
C TRP A 69 -24.16 -0.94 -57.70
N GLY A 70 -23.81 -0.91 -58.99
CA GLY A 70 -24.55 -1.64 -60.02
C GLY A 70 -25.91 -1.03 -60.39
N GLY A 71 -26.16 0.23 -60.02
CA GLY A 71 -27.31 1.02 -60.48
C GLY A 71 -28.13 1.71 -59.40
N THR A 72 -27.97 1.35 -58.12
CA THR A 72 -28.69 1.97 -56.98
C THR A 72 -27.77 2.11 -55.78
N VAL A 73 -27.70 3.31 -55.19
CA VAL A 73 -26.95 3.55 -53.94
C VAL A 73 -27.52 2.69 -52.81
N PRO A 74 -26.68 2.12 -51.92
CA PRO A 74 -27.09 1.36 -50.75
C PRO A 74 -28.22 2.01 -49.95
N ALA A 75 -29.23 1.21 -49.63
CA ALA A 75 -30.28 1.63 -48.71
C ALA A 75 -29.71 1.75 -47.28
N ALA A 76 -30.35 2.56 -46.43
CA ALA A 76 -29.93 2.65 -45.04
C ALA A 76 -30.01 1.29 -44.34
N LEU A 77 -29.05 1.00 -43.45
CA LEU A 77 -28.96 -0.27 -42.70
C LEU A 77 -28.72 -1.50 -43.59
N SER A 78 -28.19 -1.33 -44.80
CA SER A 78 -27.75 -2.46 -45.63
C SER A 78 -26.38 -2.99 -45.20
N ASP A 79 -26.15 -4.28 -45.45
CA ASP A 79 -24.82 -4.89 -45.41
C ASP A 79 -24.05 -4.59 -46.70
N ILE A 80 -22.85 -4.03 -46.58
CA ILE A 80 -22.05 -3.57 -47.70
C ILE A 80 -20.68 -4.22 -47.68
N GLU A 81 -20.29 -4.77 -48.82
CA GLU A 81 -18.94 -5.24 -49.09
C GLU A 81 -18.27 -4.37 -50.16
N ILE A 82 -17.08 -3.85 -49.85
CA ILE A 82 -16.18 -3.24 -50.84
C ILE A 82 -15.17 -4.31 -51.26
N PRO A 83 -15.29 -4.89 -52.47
CA PRO A 83 -14.43 -5.99 -52.90
C PRO A 83 -12.97 -5.56 -53.08
N ALA A 84 -12.07 -6.53 -53.05
CA ALA A 84 -10.65 -6.30 -53.30
C ALA A 84 -10.40 -5.62 -54.66
N GLY A 85 -9.43 -4.70 -54.71
CA GLY A 85 -9.12 -3.91 -55.90
C GLY A 85 -10.08 -2.74 -56.17
N LYS A 86 -11.19 -2.60 -55.42
CA LYS A 86 -12.12 -1.47 -55.54
C LYS A 86 -11.84 -0.39 -54.49
N THR A 87 -11.84 0.87 -54.91
CA THR A 87 -11.76 2.02 -53.99
C THR A 87 -13.07 2.78 -53.98
N VAL A 88 -13.68 2.95 -52.80
CA VAL A 88 -14.91 3.72 -52.60
C VAL A 88 -14.65 4.92 -51.70
N VAL A 89 -15.15 6.09 -52.10
CA VAL A 89 -15.05 7.35 -51.34
C VAL A 89 -16.41 7.70 -50.75
N VAL A 90 -16.51 7.79 -49.42
CA VAL A 90 -17.69 8.31 -48.73
C VAL A 90 -17.73 9.82 -48.92
N ASP A 91 -18.63 10.27 -49.79
CA ASP A 91 -18.82 11.66 -50.19
C ASP A 91 -20.21 12.21 -49.81
N GLN A 92 -20.91 11.52 -48.92
CA GLN A 92 -22.16 11.96 -48.29
C GLN A 92 -22.32 11.26 -46.94
N ASN A 93 -23.27 11.72 -46.13
CA ASN A 93 -23.63 11.02 -44.90
C ASN A 93 -24.18 9.62 -45.24
N ILE A 94 -23.76 8.61 -44.48
CA ILE A 94 -24.18 7.22 -44.71
C ILE A 94 -24.66 6.57 -43.43
N VAL A 95 -25.64 5.68 -43.58
CA VAL A 95 -26.15 4.81 -42.52
C VAL A 95 -26.13 3.40 -43.08
N VAL A 96 -25.28 2.53 -42.53
CA VAL A 96 -25.12 1.13 -42.94
C VAL A 96 -25.26 0.24 -41.72
N ASP A 97 -25.59 -1.04 -41.92
CA ASP A 97 -25.54 -2.00 -40.82
C ASP A 97 -24.10 -2.52 -40.69
N SER A 98 -23.63 -3.29 -41.66
CA SER A 98 -22.22 -3.71 -41.76
C SER A 98 -21.50 -3.13 -42.98
N LEU A 99 -20.21 -2.80 -42.80
CA LEU A 99 -19.31 -2.37 -43.86
C LEU A 99 -18.02 -3.21 -43.84
N VAL A 100 -17.98 -4.24 -44.69
CA VAL A 100 -16.80 -5.11 -44.89
C VAL A 100 -15.96 -4.54 -46.03
N VAL A 101 -14.72 -4.19 -45.73
CA VAL A 101 -13.78 -3.57 -46.67
C VAL A 101 -12.68 -4.57 -46.99
N ARG A 102 -12.68 -5.09 -48.22
CA ARG A 102 -11.59 -5.92 -48.79
C ARG A 102 -10.72 -5.12 -49.78
N GLY A 103 -11.28 -4.07 -50.36
CA GLY A 103 -10.59 -3.03 -51.13
C GLY A 103 -10.22 -1.82 -50.27
N THR A 104 -10.55 -0.62 -50.72
CA THR A 104 -10.22 0.63 -50.00
C THR A 104 -11.46 1.46 -49.75
N LEU A 105 -11.68 1.87 -48.50
CA LEU A 105 -12.67 2.86 -48.09
C LEU A 105 -11.96 4.17 -47.73
N ARG A 106 -12.33 5.26 -48.39
CA ARG A 106 -11.82 6.62 -48.14
C ARG A 106 -12.95 7.57 -47.80
N PHE A 107 -12.62 8.72 -47.24
CA PHE A 107 -13.58 9.78 -46.92
C PHE A 107 -13.26 11.05 -47.69
N ALA A 108 -14.27 11.65 -48.31
CA ALA A 108 -14.14 12.93 -48.98
C ALA A 108 -13.74 14.03 -47.98
N ARG A 109 -13.00 15.04 -48.46
CA ARG A 109 -12.53 16.18 -47.63
C ARG A 109 -13.66 17.18 -47.37
N GLN A 110 -14.65 16.74 -46.62
CA GLN A 110 -15.83 17.51 -46.22
C GLN A 110 -16.38 16.98 -44.89
N ASP A 111 -17.33 17.70 -44.32
CA ASP A 111 -17.96 17.27 -43.08
C ASP A 111 -18.89 16.07 -43.34
N LEU A 112 -18.74 15.01 -42.56
CA LEU A 112 -19.39 13.71 -42.78
C LEU A 112 -19.88 13.08 -41.48
N VAL A 113 -21.03 12.44 -41.56
CA VAL A 113 -21.60 11.61 -40.49
C VAL A 113 -21.81 10.19 -41.03
N VAL A 114 -21.25 9.23 -40.31
CA VAL A 114 -21.34 7.80 -40.59
C VAL A 114 -22.03 7.13 -39.40
N GLN A 115 -23.04 6.33 -39.68
CA GLN A 115 -23.60 5.39 -38.71
C GLN A 115 -23.37 3.99 -39.24
N ALA A 116 -22.77 3.14 -38.42
CA ALA A 116 -22.47 1.77 -38.76
C ALA A 116 -22.57 0.89 -37.51
N CYS A 117 -23.05 -0.33 -37.67
CA CYS A 117 -22.92 -1.36 -36.65
C CYS A 117 -21.49 -1.92 -36.65
N SER A 118 -20.91 -2.14 -37.83
CA SER A 118 -19.52 -2.59 -37.97
C SER A 118 -18.82 -1.98 -39.19
N ILE A 119 -17.53 -1.69 -39.04
CA ILE A 119 -16.61 -1.36 -40.14
C ILE A 119 -15.39 -2.27 -40.00
N ILE A 120 -15.20 -3.20 -40.95
CA ILE A 120 -14.20 -4.26 -40.84
C ILE A 120 -13.27 -4.20 -42.05
N ALA A 121 -11.99 -3.91 -41.84
CA ALA A 121 -10.94 -4.06 -42.84
C ALA A 121 -10.44 -5.51 -42.83
N ASP A 122 -10.78 -6.28 -43.88
CA ASP A 122 -10.46 -7.71 -44.00
C ASP A 122 -9.63 -8.02 -45.24
N GLY A 123 -8.35 -8.33 -45.02
CA GLY A 123 -7.44 -8.82 -46.05
C GLY A 123 -6.21 -7.93 -46.28
N PRO A 124 -5.16 -8.45 -46.94
CA PRO A 124 -3.85 -7.78 -47.03
C PRO A 124 -3.88 -6.47 -47.84
N THR A 125 -4.84 -6.33 -48.76
CA THR A 125 -5.09 -5.13 -49.56
C THR A 125 -6.17 -4.22 -48.97
N ALA A 126 -6.82 -4.64 -47.87
CA ALA A 126 -7.93 -3.89 -47.29
C ALA A 126 -7.43 -2.64 -46.57
N ARG A 127 -8.04 -1.49 -46.84
CA ARG A 127 -7.69 -0.20 -46.23
C ARG A 127 -8.95 0.59 -45.85
N VAL A 128 -9.03 1.06 -44.61
CA VAL A 128 -9.97 2.10 -44.16
C VAL A 128 -9.16 3.34 -43.85
N GLU A 129 -9.28 4.38 -44.67
CA GLU A 129 -8.39 5.55 -44.66
C GLU A 129 -9.16 6.85 -44.36
N ILE A 130 -8.95 7.39 -43.17
CA ILE A 130 -9.44 8.70 -42.72
C ILE A 130 -8.24 9.64 -42.67
N GLY A 131 -7.87 10.16 -43.85
CA GLY A 131 -6.60 10.87 -44.00
C GLY A 131 -5.40 9.93 -43.94
N SER A 132 -4.22 10.54 -43.89
CA SER A 132 -2.93 9.87 -43.73
C SER A 132 -1.98 10.76 -42.93
N GLU A 133 -0.83 10.21 -42.54
CA GLU A 133 0.19 10.95 -41.78
C GLU A 133 0.68 12.21 -42.53
N THR A 134 0.81 12.13 -43.85
CA THR A 134 1.24 13.26 -44.70
C THR A 134 0.07 14.10 -45.23
N SER A 135 -1.17 13.58 -45.17
CA SER A 135 -2.39 14.25 -45.62
C SER A 135 -3.54 14.02 -44.63
N ARG A 136 -3.46 14.75 -43.50
CA ARG A 136 -4.44 14.63 -42.40
C ARG A 136 -5.86 15.01 -42.84
N PHE A 137 -6.86 14.38 -42.22
CA PHE A 137 -8.26 14.76 -42.33
C PHE A 137 -8.51 16.01 -41.49
N THR A 138 -8.92 17.10 -42.13
CA THR A 138 -9.10 18.43 -41.49
C THR A 138 -10.55 18.85 -41.32
N ASN A 139 -11.48 18.19 -42.01
CA ASN A 139 -12.93 18.37 -41.86
C ASN A 139 -13.48 17.63 -40.64
N ASN A 140 -14.76 17.80 -40.33
CA ASN A 140 -15.41 17.09 -39.23
C ASN A 140 -15.94 15.73 -39.71
N LEU A 141 -15.47 14.63 -39.12
CA LEU A 141 -16.01 13.30 -39.35
C LEU A 141 -16.52 12.72 -38.03
N THR A 142 -17.79 12.35 -37.97
CA THR A 142 -18.36 11.61 -36.84
C THR A 142 -18.77 10.21 -37.28
N ILE A 143 -18.13 9.19 -36.73
CA ILE A 143 -18.52 7.79 -36.87
C ILE A 143 -19.22 7.37 -35.58
N THR A 144 -20.52 7.09 -35.68
CA THR A 144 -21.30 6.52 -34.56
C THR A 144 -21.44 5.02 -34.77
N LEU A 145 -20.84 4.25 -33.87
CA LEU A 145 -20.99 2.81 -33.80
C LEU A 145 -22.30 2.49 -33.07
N THR A 146 -23.34 2.20 -33.86
CA THR A 146 -24.68 1.93 -33.37
C THR A 146 -24.77 0.48 -32.91
N GLY A 147 -25.30 0.24 -31.71
CA GLY A 147 -25.73 -1.11 -31.34
C GLY A 147 -27.05 -1.36 -32.02
N GLY A 148 -27.23 -2.52 -32.66
CA GLY A 148 -28.59 -2.87 -33.08
C GLY A 148 -29.48 -3.15 -31.86
N VAL A 149 -30.70 -3.61 -32.09
CA VAL A 149 -31.72 -3.69 -31.02
C VAL A 149 -31.27 -4.66 -29.92
N CYS A 150 -31.03 -4.14 -28.72
CA CYS A 150 -30.75 -4.97 -27.55
C CYS A 150 -32.05 -5.46 -26.91
N THR A 151 -32.14 -6.77 -26.71
CA THR A 151 -33.21 -7.40 -25.92
C THR A 151 -32.80 -7.59 -24.45
N SER A 152 -31.49 -7.58 -24.19
CA SER A 152 -30.87 -7.53 -22.85
C SER A 152 -29.47 -6.90 -22.95
N PRO A 153 -28.83 -6.53 -21.82
CA PRO A 153 -27.45 -6.01 -21.79
C PRO A 153 -26.40 -6.95 -22.40
N THR A 154 -26.71 -8.24 -22.59
CA THR A 154 -25.81 -9.26 -23.15
C THR A 154 -26.30 -9.80 -24.50
N ALA A 155 -27.45 -9.32 -25.01
CA ALA A 155 -28.11 -9.82 -26.22
C ALA A 155 -28.52 -8.66 -27.12
N CYS A 156 -27.51 -8.07 -27.76
CA CYS A 156 -27.67 -7.04 -28.79
C CYS A 156 -27.37 -7.65 -30.15
N THR A 157 -28.29 -7.51 -31.09
CA THR A 157 -28.06 -7.93 -32.47
C THR A 157 -27.30 -6.82 -33.19
N CYS A 158 -26.07 -7.07 -33.63
CA CYS A 158 -25.32 -6.17 -34.48
C CYS A 158 -24.60 -7.00 -35.54
N THR A 159 -24.78 -6.65 -36.82
CA THR A 159 -24.34 -7.52 -37.91
C THR A 159 -22.84 -7.35 -38.17
N THR A 160 -22.11 -8.46 -38.19
CA THR A 160 -20.70 -8.57 -38.60
C THR A 160 -20.59 -9.57 -39.75
N THR A 161 -21.33 -9.31 -40.84
CA THR A 161 -21.50 -10.23 -41.98
C THR A 161 -20.22 -10.97 -42.38
N GLY A 162 -20.21 -12.31 -42.24
CA GLY A 162 -19.05 -13.15 -42.55
C GLY A 162 -17.93 -13.17 -41.49
N HIS A 163 -18.15 -12.53 -40.35
CA HIS A 163 -17.22 -12.34 -39.25
C HIS A 163 -17.89 -12.50 -37.89
N GLU A 164 -18.74 -13.52 -37.72
CA GLU A 164 -19.57 -13.74 -36.51
C GLU A 164 -18.74 -13.98 -35.24
N MET A 165 -17.43 -14.25 -35.39
CA MET A 165 -16.46 -14.33 -34.29
C MET A 165 -16.04 -12.95 -33.74
N ILE A 166 -16.33 -11.89 -34.48
CA ILE A 166 -16.14 -10.49 -34.09
C ILE A 166 -17.50 -9.96 -33.67
N ASP A 167 -17.56 -9.48 -32.44
CA ASP A 167 -18.73 -8.83 -31.88
C ASP A 167 -18.92 -7.45 -32.54
N GLY A 168 -20.17 -7.04 -32.76
CA GLY A 168 -20.49 -5.79 -33.44
C GLY A 168 -20.24 -4.53 -32.58
N ASN A 169 -20.62 -3.36 -33.09
CA ASN A 169 -20.25 -2.03 -32.58
C ASN A 169 -18.75 -1.75 -32.71
N VAL A 170 -18.18 -2.14 -33.84
CA VAL A 170 -16.73 -2.32 -33.97
C VAL A 170 -16.17 -1.62 -35.19
N ILE A 171 -14.97 -1.04 -35.02
CA ILE A 171 -14.02 -0.87 -36.11
C ILE A 171 -12.94 -1.95 -35.94
N ALA A 172 -12.82 -2.86 -36.90
CA ALA A 172 -11.88 -3.97 -36.82
C ALA A 172 -10.87 -3.95 -37.96
N SER A 173 -9.63 -4.32 -37.64
CA SER A 173 -8.60 -4.61 -38.61
C SER A 173 -8.16 -6.07 -38.45
N ILE A 174 -8.34 -6.89 -39.48
CA ILE A 174 -8.07 -8.34 -39.45
C ILE A 174 -7.34 -8.79 -40.73
N ASN A 175 -6.63 -9.92 -40.65
CA ASN A 175 -6.03 -10.61 -41.80
C ASN A 175 -5.20 -9.72 -42.74
N GLY A 176 -4.38 -8.83 -42.20
CA GLY A 176 -3.54 -7.90 -42.97
C GLY A 176 -4.21 -6.57 -43.34
N GLY A 177 -5.48 -6.38 -42.99
CA GLY A 177 -6.20 -5.13 -43.18
C GLY A 177 -5.52 -3.97 -42.44
N VAL A 178 -5.82 -2.75 -42.87
CA VAL A 178 -5.32 -1.53 -42.23
C VAL A 178 -6.47 -0.61 -41.89
N VAL A 179 -6.47 -0.12 -40.65
CA VAL A 179 -7.26 1.02 -40.19
C VAL A 179 -6.29 2.18 -40.00
N ASP A 180 -6.42 3.18 -40.87
CA ASP A 180 -5.55 4.36 -40.93
C ASP A 180 -6.36 5.63 -40.66
N ILE A 181 -6.10 6.29 -39.54
CA ILE A 181 -6.90 7.41 -39.04
C ILE A 181 -5.97 8.53 -38.61
N HIS A 182 -6.00 9.64 -39.33
CA HIS A 182 -5.23 10.84 -39.00
C HIS A 182 -6.13 12.07 -39.01
N GLY A 183 -6.57 12.46 -37.82
CA GLY A 183 -7.22 13.74 -37.58
C GLY A 183 -6.24 14.93 -37.67
N ALA A 184 -6.78 16.12 -37.47
CA ALA A 184 -6.01 17.36 -37.47
C ALA A 184 -4.95 17.37 -36.37
N GLU A 185 -3.77 17.90 -36.70
CA GLU A 185 -2.66 18.00 -35.76
C GLU A 185 -2.94 19.07 -34.71
N THR A 186 -2.75 18.72 -33.43
CA THR A 186 -2.91 19.65 -32.33
C THR A 186 -2.21 19.14 -31.08
N VAL A 187 -1.86 20.07 -30.18
CA VAL A 187 -1.36 19.74 -28.85
C VAL A 187 -2.44 18.93 -28.12
N SER A 188 -2.11 17.72 -27.69
CA SER A 188 -3.12 16.85 -27.07
C SER A 188 -3.46 17.27 -25.64
N TRP A 189 -2.45 17.66 -24.87
CA TRP A 189 -2.61 18.19 -23.53
C TRP A 189 -1.41 19.08 -23.17
N THR A 190 -1.59 19.89 -22.14
CA THR A 190 -0.55 20.76 -21.55
C THR A 190 -0.78 20.89 -20.05
N LYS A 191 -0.06 21.78 -19.38
CA LYS A 191 -0.27 22.14 -17.98
C LYS A 191 -0.75 23.57 -17.86
N LEU A 192 -1.34 23.90 -16.71
CA LEU A 192 -1.57 25.30 -16.34
C LEU A 192 -0.24 26.04 -16.19
N ASN A 193 -0.27 27.37 -16.26
CA ASN A 193 0.85 28.27 -15.94
C ASN A 193 0.50 29.30 -14.86
N ALA A 194 -0.75 29.28 -14.40
CA ALA A 194 -1.23 30.02 -13.23
C ALA A 194 -2.38 29.23 -12.58
N THR A 195 -2.49 29.29 -11.26
CA THR A 195 -3.56 28.62 -10.53
C THR A 195 -4.92 29.16 -10.96
N ALA A 196 -5.81 28.26 -11.37
CA ALA A 196 -7.21 28.55 -11.63
C ALA A 196 -8.01 28.27 -10.34
N ALA A 197 -8.45 29.33 -9.66
CA ALA A 197 -9.27 29.22 -8.46
C ALA A 197 -10.66 28.65 -8.78
N ALA A 198 -11.29 27.99 -7.80
CA ALA A 198 -12.70 27.67 -7.87
C ALA A 198 -13.52 28.94 -8.17
N GLY A 199 -14.47 28.86 -9.10
CA GLY A 199 -15.23 30.01 -9.60
C GLY A 199 -14.55 30.78 -10.74
N SER A 200 -13.29 30.48 -11.11
CA SER A 200 -12.65 31.04 -12.30
C SER A 200 -13.24 30.44 -13.57
N ASN A 201 -13.45 31.26 -14.60
CA ASN A 201 -13.77 30.81 -15.95
C ASN A 201 -12.61 31.02 -16.93
N THR A 202 -11.39 31.26 -16.43
CA THR A 202 -10.21 31.49 -17.28
C THR A 202 -9.07 30.56 -16.86
N LEU A 203 -8.39 29.99 -17.86
CA LEU A 203 -7.18 29.18 -17.70
C LEU A 203 -6.02 29.85 -18.42
N THR A 204 -4.85 29.89 -17.77
CA THR A 204 -3.58 30.26 -18.40
C THR A 204 -2.74 29.00 -18.55
N LEU A 205 -2.27 28.73 -19.76
CA LEU A 205 -1.59 27.49 -20.15
C LEU A 205 -0.07 27.67 -20.24
N ALA A 206 0.67 26.57 -20.05
CA ALA A 206 2.13 26.54 -20.10
C ALA A 206 2.69 26.59 -21.53
N GLN A 207 1.88 26.18 -22.52
CA GLN A 207 2.23 26.28 -23.93
C GLN A 207 1.03 26.76 -24.74
N PRO A 208 1.27 27.45 -25.87
CA PRO A 208 0.19 27.93 -26.72
C PRO A 208 -0.53 26.76 -27.38
N VAL A 209 -1.85 26.86 -27.51
CA VAL A 209 -2.68 25.83 -28.15
C VAL A 209 -3.45 26.39 -29.34
N THR A 210 -3.78 25.51 -30.29
CA THR A 210 -4.62 25.82 -31.46
C THR A 210 -6.06 25.30 -31.31
N TRP A 211 -6.46 24.91 -30.10
CA TRP A 211 -7.77 24.31 -29.82
C TRP A 211 -8.92 25.21 -30.26
N PRO A 212 -9.95 24.65 -30.93
CA PRO A 212 -11.05 25.44 -31.46
C PRO A 212 -12.01 25.88 -30.34
N VAL A 213 -12.63 27.05 -30.54
CA VAL A 213 -13.76 27.49 -29.71
C VAL A 213 -14.90 26.47 -29.85
N GLY A 214 -15.53 26.12 -28.74
CA GLY A 214 -16.52 25.04 -28.66
C GLY A 214 -15.94 23.67 -28.32
N ALA A 215 -14.62 23.50 -28.32
CA ALA A 215 -14.00 22.23 -27.91
C ALA A 215 -14.19 21.96 -26.41
N LYS A 216 -14.36 20.68 -26.07
CA LYS A 216 -14.35 20.17 -24.70
C LYS A 216 -12.92 19.89 -24.25
N ILE A 217 -12.60 20.33 -23.03
CA ILE A 217 -11.32 20.10 -22.36
C ILE A 217 -11.53 19.41 -21.01
N LEU A 218 -10.51 18.69 -20.58
CA LEU A 218 -10.29 18.21 -19.21
C LEU A 218 -9.41 19.22 -18.46
N VAL A 219 -9.70 19.46 -17.18
CA VAL A 219 -8.79 20.05 -16.20
C VAL A 219 -8.62 19.04 -15.06
N ALA A 220 -7.40 18.55 -14.86
CA ALA A 220 -7.09 17.48 -13.91
C ALA A 220 -7.17 17.95 -12.44
N ALA A 221 -7.53 17.03 -11.53
CA ALA A 221 -7.51 17.25 -10.09
C ALA A 221 -6.13 17.71 -9.59
N SER A 222 -6.07 18.43 -8.46
CA SER A 222 -4.79 18.79 -7.82
C SER A 222 -4.69 18.36 -6.36
N SER A 223 -5.80 17.93 -5.76
CA SER A 223 -5.87 17.59 -4.34
C SER A 223 -5.83 16.07 -4.12
N THR A 224 -5.86 15.62 -2.86
CA THR A 224 -6.02 14.22 -2.50
C THR A 224 -7.39 13.62 -2.85
N ASP A 225 -8.33 14.44 -3.34
CA ASP A 225 -9.61 13.97 -3.86
C ASP A 225 -9.51 13.69 -5.37
N TRP A 226 -9.50 12.41 -5.71
CA TRP A 226 -9.40 11.90 -7.08
C TRP A 226 -10.56 12.36 -7.99
N ASN A 227 -11.69 12.77 -7.42
CA ASN A 227 -12.92 13.10 -8.15
C ASN A 227 -13.05 14.59 -8.49
N GLU A 228 -11.99 15.39 -8.29
CA GLU A 228 -11.99 16.84 -8.59
C GLU A 228 -11.55 17.18 -10.02
N SER A 229 -11.28 16.18 -10.87
CA SER A 229 -11.08 16.38 -12.30
C SER A 229 -12.40 16.76 -12.98
N GLU A 230 -12.42 17.83 -13.76
CA GLU A 230 -13.65 18.32 -14.38
C GLU A 230 -13.46 18.74 -15.85
N THR A 231 -14.57 18.84 -16.58
CA THR A 231 -14.54 19.21 -18.00
C THR A 231 -15.23 20.54 -18.26
N ARG A 232 -14.76 21.28 -19.25
CA ARG A 232 -15.31 22.59 -19.66
C ARG A 232 -15.28 22.73 -21.17
N THR A 233 -16.05 23.68 -21.68
CA THR A 233 -16.04 24.03 -23.10
C THR A 233 -15.34 25.38 -23.29
N ILE A 234 -14.47 25.47 -24.30
CA ILE A 234 -13.76 26.71 -24.65
C ILE A 234 -14.77 27.70 -25.23
N GLN A 235 -14.96 28.85 -24.58
CA GLN A 235 -15.77 29.97 -25.08
C GLN A 235 -14.95 30.91 -25.96
N SER A 236 -13.70 31.18 -25.60
CA SER A 236 -12.76 31.95 -26.42
C SER A 236 -11.32 31.57 -26.10
N ARG A 237 -10.43 31.82 -27.06
CA ARG A 237 -8.98 31.64 -26.95
C ARG A 237 -8.30 32.96 -27.27
N SER A 238 -7.27 33.32 -26.50
CA SER A 238 -6.42 34.47 -26.81
C SER A 238 -5.68 34.28 -28.14
N SER A 239 -5.22 35.38 -28.74
CA SER A 239 -4.50 35.36 -30.02
C SER A 239 -3.17 34.61 -29.95
N ASP A 240 -2.51 34.61 -28.78
CA ASP A 240 -1.27 33.87 -28.51
C ASP A 240 -1.51 32.39 -28.16
N GLY A 241 -2.77 31.96 -27.99
CA GLY A 241 -3.11 30.59 -27.62
C GLY A 241 -2.80 30.20 -26.17
N LEU A 242 -2.38 31.13 -25.31
CA LEU A 242 -1.98 30.84 -23.92
C LEU A 242 -3.12 30.98 -22.91
N THR A 243 -4.24 31.61 -23.27
CA THR A 243 -5.37 31.84 -22.37
C THR A 243 -6.66 31.30 -22.98
N LEU A 244 -7.39 30.51 -22.20
CA LEU A 244 -8.72 30.02 -22.53
C LEU A 244 -9.75 30.65 -21.60
N THR A 245 -10.84 31.18 -22.17
CA THR A 245 -12.06 31.51 -21.42
C THR A 245 -13.04 30.36 -21.60
N LEU A 246 -13.65 29.94 -20.50
CA LEU A 246 -14.51 28.77 -20.39
C LEU A 246 -15.99 29.19 -20.38
N ASN A 247 -16.85 28.33 -20.91
CA ASN A 247 -18.30 28.55 -20.95
C ASN A 247 -18.96 28.61 -19.57
N SER A 248 -18.31 28.07 -18.54
CA SER A 248 -18.78 28.06 -17.16
C SER A 248 -17.60 28.08 -16.17
N PRO A 249 -17.78 28.68 -14.99
CA PRO A 249 -16.77 28.66 -13.93
C PRO A 249 -16.35 27.24 -13.50
N LEU A 250 -15.10 27.06 -13.07
CA LEU A 250 -14.59 25.84 -12.44
C LEU A 250 -15.24 25.63 -11.06
N THR A 251 -15.46 24.37 -10.70
CA THR A 251 -15.98 23.99 -9.38
C THR A 251 -14.85 23.91 -8.37
N TYR A 252 -13.69 23.42 -8.81
CA TYR A 252 -12.54 23.16 -7.96
C TYR A 252 -11.37 24.08 -8.29
N GLN A 253 -10.41 24.15 -7.37
CA GLN A 253 -9.14 24.83 -7.60
C GLN A 253 -8.19 23.88 -8.33
N HIS A 254 -7.54 24.38 -9.37
CA HIS A 254 -6.52 23.66 -10.14
C HIS A 254 -5.21 24.43 -10.10
N ILE A 255 -4.15 23.77 -9.68
CA ILE A 255 -2.87 24.42 -9.40
C ILE A 255 -2.12 24.71 -10.69
N GLY A 256 -1.50 25.89 -10.78
CA GLY A 256 -0.62 26.27 -11.88
C GLY A 256 0.71 26.81 -11.38
N VAL A 257 1.24 26.23 -10.30
CA VAL A 257 2.48 26.64 -9.63
C VAL A 257 3.57 25.58 -9.77
N GLN A 258 4.81 26.02 -10.00
CA GLN A 258 6.02 25.24 -9.74
C GLN A 258 6.72 25.81 -8.52
N GLN A 259 7.32 24.94 -7.70
CA GLN A 259 8.07 25.36 -6.51
C GLN A 259 9.55 25.01 -6.67
N THR A 260 10.40 26.01 -6.45
CA THR A 260 11.85 25.81 -6.41
C THR A 260 12.28 25.55 -4.98
N HIS A 261 12.93 24.41 -4.76
CA HIS A 261 13.55 24.05 -3.49
C HIS A 261 15.06 23.96 -3.67
N THR A 262 15.83 24.61 -2.80
CA THR A 262 17.28 24.61 -2.88
C THR A 262 17.88 24.15 -1.56
N ARG A 263 18.74 23.13 -1.64
CA ARG A 263 19.66 22.74 -0.59
C ARG A 263 21.02 23.37 -0.86
N THR A 264 21.63 23.95 0.17
CA THR A 264 22.91 24.66 0.07
C THR A 264 24.11 23.71 0.04
N SER A 265 24.07 22.58 0.76
CA SER A 265 25.19 21.62 0.84
C SER A 265 24.71 20.16 0.94
N PRO A 266 25.20 19.25 0.07
CA PRO A 266 25.79 19.60 -1.22
C PRO A 266 24.76 20.34 -2.07
N ALA A 267 25.20 21.39 -2.77
CA ALA A 267 24.33 22.29 -3.50
C ALA A 267 23.46 21.52 -4.50
N ARG A 268 22.14 21.67 -4.38
CA ARG A 268 21.17 21.07 -5.30
C ARG A 268 19.90 21.91 -5.31
N THR A 269 19.33 22.08 -6.49
CA THR A 269 18.04 22.75 -6.68
C THR A 269 17.09 21.80 -7.41
N TRP A 270 15.87 21.71 -6.91
CA TRP A 270 14.77 20.98 -7.50
C TRP A 270 13.69 21.98 -7.95
N ASN A 271 13.04 21.69 -9.08
CA ASN A 271 11.87 22.41 -9.55
C ASN A 271 10.70 21.45 -9.53
N LEU A 272 9.98 21.45 -8.41
CA LEU A 272 8.81 20.63 -8.16
C LEU A 272 7.63 21.19 -8.96
N ASP A 273 7.19 20.45 -9.99
CA ASP A 273 6.06 20.85 -10.83
C ASP A 273 4.74 20.33 -10.25
N LEU A 274 3.94 21.23 -9.69
CA LEU A 274 2.64 20.94 -9.06
C LEU A 274 1.46 21.33 -9.97
N ARG A 275 1.74 21.67 -11.23
CA ARG A 275 0.74 22.23 -12.15
C ARG A 275 -0.17 21.13 -12.67
N ALA A 276 -1.47 21.36 -12.58
CA ALA A 276 -2.51 20.49 -13.12
C ALA A 276 -2.46 20.48 -14.65
N GLU A 277 -2.75 19.31 -15.21
CA GLU A 277 -2.86 19.08 -16.63
C GLU A 277 -4.20 19.57 -17.19
N VAL A 278 -4.16 20.05 -18.44
CA VAL A 278 -5.33 20.43 -19.24
C VAL A 278 -5.26 19.64 -20.54
N GLY A 279 -6.24 18.80 -20.80
CA GLY A 279 -6.29 17.92 -21.99
C GLY A 279 -7.41 18.29 -22.96
N LEU A 280 -7.14 18.20 -24.27
CA LEU A 280 -8.16 18.37 -25.30
C LEU A 280 -8.91 17.06 -25.51
N LEU A 281 -10.22 17.06 -25.25
CA LEU A 281 -11.09 15.89 -25.43
C LEU A 281 -11.78 15.88 -26.80
N SER A 282 -12.01 17.04 -27.42
CA SER A 282 -12.60 17.13 -28.76
C SER A 282 -11.57 16.96 -29.87
N ARG A 283 -11.91 16.23 -30.92
CA ARG A 283 -11.15 16.14 -32.18
C ARG A 283 -12.10 16.28 -33.37
N ASN A 284 -11.56 16.64 -34.53
CA ASN A 284 -12.36 16.77 -35.75
C ASN A 284 -12.80 15.39 -36.28
N VAL A 285 -12.01 14.33 -36.05
CA VAL A 285 -12.44 12.94 -36.26
C VAL A 285 -12.90 12.37 -34.92
N THR A 286 -14.20 12.04 -34.81
CA THR A 286 -14.81 11.45 -33.62
C THR A 286 -15.35 10.07 -33.94
N ILE A 287 -14.91 9.07 -33.18
CA ILE A 287 -15.46 7.72 -33.14
C ILE A 287 -16.22 7.58 -31.82
N GLN A 288 -17.49 7.25 -31.88
CA GLN A 288 -18.32 7.24 -30.69
C GLN A 288 -19.33 6.10 -30.63
N GLY A 289 -19.72 5.72 -29.41
CA GLY A 289 -20.91 4.90 -29.18
C GLY A 289 -22.20 5.72 -29.33
N ALA A 290 -23.34 5.01 -29.44
CA ALA A 290 -24.66 5.62 -29.54
C ALA A 290 -25.05 6.41 -28.26
N ALA A 291 -25.91 7.41 -28.38
CA ALA A 291 -26.23 8.32 -27.27
C ALA A 291 -27.05 7.70 -26.14
N ASP A 292 -27.86 6.69 -26.47
CA ASP A 292 -28.66 5.92 -25.52
C ASP A 292 -27.81 5.04 -24.60
N THR A 293 -26.52 4.86 -24.89
CA THR A 293 -25.58 4.11 -24.04
C THR A 293 -25.28 4.79 -22.69
N GLU A 294 -25.50 6.10 -22.58
CA GLU A 294 -25.38 6.81 -21.31
C GLU A 294 -26.67 6.76 -20.47
N SER A 295 -27.80 6.47 -21.11
CA SER A 295 -29.11 6.47 -20.46
C SER A 295 -29.35 5.16 -19.71
N PRO A 296 -30.00 5.18 -18.53
CA PRO A 296 -30.46 3.96 -17.88
C PRO A 296 -31.37 3.17 -18.81
N GLY A 297 -31.08 1.89 -19.02
CA GLY A 297 -31.82 1.03 -19.95
C GLY A 297 -31.00 -0.17 -20.41
N VAL A 298 -31.55 -0.94 -21.36
CA VAL A 298 -30.91 -2.15 -21.89
C VAL A 298 -29.58 -1.87 -22.61
N ASN A 299 -29.38 -0.65 -23.10
CA ASN A 299 -28.16 -0.22 -23.83
C ASN A 299 -27.13 0.46 -22.92
N GLN A 300 -27.41 0.62 -21.61
CA GLN A 300 -26.53 1.35 -20.71
C GLN A 300 -25.13 0.70 -20.66
N GLY A 301 -24.10 1.47 -21.03
CA GLY A 301 -22.73 0.99 -21.07
C GLY A 301 -22.37 0.14 -22.30
N PHE A 302 -23.24 0.07 -23.31
CA PHE A 302 -23.02 -0.67 -24.56
C PHE A 302 -22.29 0.18 -25.61
N GLY A 303 -21.11 0.72 -25.26
CA GLY A 303 -20.32 1.57 -26.15
C GLY A 303 -19.65 0.81 -27.30
N GLY A 304 -19.15 1.56 -28.28
CA GLY A 304 -18.38 1.01 -29.41
C GLY A 304 -16.95 0.62 -29.02
N HIS A 305 -16.27 -0.15 -29.86
CA HIS A 305 -14.89 -0.57 -29.63
C HIS A 305 -14.05 -0.63 -30.92
N VAL A 306 -12.73 -0.62 -30.77
CA VAL A 306 -11.79 -0.82 -31.89
C VAL A 306 -10.88 -1.98 -31.59
N MET A 307 -10.70 -2.89 -32.56
CA MET A 307 -9.85 -4.07 -32.42
C MET A 307 -8.87 -4.19 -33.59
N ILE A 308 -7.59 -4.27 -33.26
CA ILE A 308 -6.53 -4.62 -34.21
C ILE A 308 -6.10 -6.05 -33.88
N MET A 309 -6.53 -6.99 -34.70
CA MET A 309 -6.50 -8.42 -34.41
C MET A 309 -5.30 -9.11 -35.03
N LYS A 310 -4.78 -10.13 -34.37
CA LYS A 310 -3.88 -11.11 -35.00
C LYS A 310 -4.47 -11.74 -36.27
N GLY A 311 -3.60 -12.23 -37.14
CA GLY A 311 -4.03 -12.96 -38.35
C GLY A 311 -4.71 -14.29 -37.99
N ASN A 312 -5.78 -14.64 -38.71
CA ASN A 312 -6.52 -15.88 -38.45
C ASN A 312 -6.08 -17.02 -39.39
N SER A 313 -5.15 -17.86 -38.94
CA SER A 313 -4.68 -19.03 -39.68
C SER A 313 -5.69 -20.17 -39.84
N THR A 314 -6.88 -20.09 -39.22
CA THR A 314 -7.95 -21.11 -39.34
C THR A 314 -8.98 -20.80 -40.43
N LEU A 315 -8.81 -19.71 -41.19
CA LEU A 315 -9.66 -19.40 -42.34
C LEU A 315 -9.61 -20.53 -43.38
N ALA A 316 -10.78 -21.05 -43.75
CA ALA A 316 -10.90 -22.14 -44.70
C ALA A 316 -10.27 -21.75 -46.05
N GLY A 317 -9.24 -22.49 -46.47
CA GLY A 317 -8.50 -22.24 -47.71
C GLY A 317 -7.20 -21.44 -47.57
N ALA A 318 -6.87 -20.96 -46.36
CA ALA A 318 -5.58 -20.33 -46.10
C ALA A 318 -4.46 -21.37 -45.96
N SER A 319 -3.58 -21.47 -46.96
CA SER A 319 -2.31 -22.20 -46.86
C SER A 319 -1.16 -21.21 -46.68
N GLY A 320 -0.79 -20.90 -45.43
CA GLY A 320 0.35 -20.03 -45.13
C GLY A 320 0.13 -19.08 -43.96
N PHE A 321 1.15 -18.26 -43.68
CA PHE A 321 1.09 -17.19 -42.69
C PHE A 321 0.08 -16.11 -43.15
N ILE A 322 -0.88 -15.78 -42.29
CA ILE A 322 -1.80 -14.65 -42.49
C ILE A 322 -1.32 -13.52 -41.57
N PRO A 323 -0.98 -12.33 -42.10
CA PRO A 323 -0.56 -11.21 -41.27
C PRO A 323 -1.70 -10.69 -40.37
N GLY A 324 -1.32 -10.12 -39.24
CA GLY A 324 -2.21 -9.37 -38.35
C GLY A 324 -2.76 -8.10 -39.00
N GLY A 325 -3.85 -7.59 -38.43
CA GLY A 325 -4.35 -6.26 -38.74
C GLY A 325 -3.36 -5.17 -38.31
N ARG A 326 -3.52 -3.98 -38.88
CA ARG A 326 -2.67 -2.82 -38.60
C ARG A 326 -3.49 -1.59 -38.23
N GLY A 327 -3.14 -0.94 -37.14
CA GLY A 327 -3.74 0.30 -36.67
C GLY A 327 -2.75 1.46 -36.63
N TYR A 328 -3.04 2.51 -37.37
CA TYR A 328 -2.30 3.78 -37.36
C TYR A 328 -3.28 4.89 -37.00
N ILE A 329 -3.41 5.19 -35.71
CA ILE A 329 -4.49 6.04 -35.20
C ILE A 329 -3.89 7.25 -34.48
N GLU A 330 -4.13 8.44 -35.05
CA GLU A 330 -3.68 9.70 -34.52
C GLU A 330 -4.72 10.82 -34.60
N GLY A 331 -4.85 11.60 -33.51
CA GLY A 331 -5.64 12.82 -33.51
C GLY A 331 -7.15 12.59 -33.57
N ALA A 332 -7.64 11.42 -33.15
CA ALA A 332 -9.06 11.08 -33.11
C ALA A 332 -9.63 11.10 -31.68
N ALA A 333 -10.91 11.43 -31.55
CA ALA A 333 -11.65 11.40 -30.29
C ALA A 333 -12.46 10.10 -30.19
N PHE A 334 -12.41 9.48 -29.03
CA PHE A 334 -13.14 8.26 -28.68
C PHE A 334 -14.11 8.60 -27.55
N PHE A 335 -15.41 8.64 -27.85
CA PHE A 335 -16.43 9.12 -26.92
C PHE A 335 -17.54 8.08 -26.70
N ARG A 336 -17.92 7.78 -25.45
CA ARG A 336 -18.90 6.70 -25.14
C ARG A 336 -18.47 5.35 -25.70
N MET A 337 -17.17 5.09 -25.65
CA MET A 337 -16.55 3.86 -26.15
C MET A 337 -16.36 2.86 -25.01
N GLY A 338 -15.93 1.65 -25.34
CA GLY A 338 -15.82 0.53 -24.42
C GLY A 338 -17.20 -0.06 -24.08
N ARG A 339 -17.23 -1.36 -23.80
CA ARG A 339 -18.45 -2.05 -23.37
C ARG A 339 -18.32 -2.50 -21.93
N LYS A 340 -19.24 -2.03 -21.08
CA LYS A 340 -19.26 -2.33 -19.65
C LYS A 340 -19.25 -3.84 -19.42
N SER A 341 -18.42 -4.31 -18.49
CA SER A 341 -18.35 -5.72 -18.05
C SER A 341 -18.06 -6.74 -19.15
N THR A 342 -17.58 -6.30 -20.32
CA THR A 342 -17.32 -7.19 -21.46
C THR A 342 -15.84 -7.15 -21.83
N LYS A 343 -15.15 -8.29 -21.66
CA LYS A 343 -13.72 -8.44 -21.95
C LYS A 343 -13.42 -8.20 -23.43
N GLY A 344 -12.36 -7.44 -23.72
CA GLY A 344 -11.86 -7.20 -25.08
C GLY A 344 -12.54 -6.06 -25.86
N ARG A 345 -13.55 -5.40 -25.27
CA ARG A 345 -14.37 -4.35 -25.92
C ARG A 345 -13.98 -3.01 -25.33
N TYR A 346 -12.91 -2.43 -25.86
CA TYR A 346 -12.28 -1.22 -25.35
C TYR A 346 -12.23 -0.14 -26.44
N PRO A 347 -12.04 1.14 -26.09
CA PRO A 347 -11.84 2.20 -27.09
C PRO A 347 -10.75 1.87 -28.11
N LEU A 348 -9.67 1.22 -27.68
CA LEU A 348 -8.70 0.54 -28.54
C LEU A 348 -8.17 -0.75 -27.88
N HIS A 349 -8.05 -1.80 -28.67
CA HIS A 349 -7.48 -3.09 -28.28
C HIS A 349 -6.48 -3.60 -29.35
N PHE A 350 -5.19 -3.59 -29.04
CA PHE A 350 -4.20 -4.35 -29.81
C PHE A 350 -4.20 -5.79 -29.32
N HIS A 351 -4.70 -6.71 -30.15
CA HIS A 351 -5.03 -8.06 -29.72
C HIS A 351 -4.14 -9.12 -30.39
N MET A 352 -3.19 -9.63 -29.61
CA MET A 352 -2.36 -10.80 -29.88
C MET A 352 -1.45 -10.69 -31.13
N LEU A 353 -0.99 -9.49 -31.47
CA LEU A 353 -0.20 -9.23 -32.69
C LEU A 353 1.24 -9.75 -32.60
N GLY A 354 1.74 -10.13 -31.42
CA GLY A 354 3.15 -10.42 -31.22
C GLY A 354 4.03 -9.29 -31.74
N GLU A 355 5.06 -9.62 -32.52
CA GLU A 355 5.97 -8.63 -33.12
C GLU A 355 5.34 -7.78 -34.23
N GLU A 356 4.18 -8.16 -34.76
CA GLU A 356 3.49 -7.40 -35.83
C GLU A 356 2.90 -6.07 -35.32
N GLY A 357 2.94 -5.81 -34.00
CA GLY A 357 2.66 -4.49 -33.42
C GLY A 357 3.71 -3.43 -33.80
N LYS A 358 4.87 -3.84 -34.34
CA LYS A 358 5.95 -2.93 -34.74
C LYS A 358 5.46 -1.88 -35.76
N GLY A 359 5.69 -0.61 -35.41
CA GLY A 359 5.33 0.53 -36.24
C GLY A 359 3.88 0.98 -36.13
N GLN A 360 3.01 0.18 -35.50
CA GLN A 360 1.63 0.56 -35.21
C GLN A 360 1.56 1.56 -34.05
N TYR A 361 0.57 2.43 -34.06
CA TYR A 361 0.48 3.49 -33.05
C TYR A 361 -0.93 3.96 -32.70
N PHE A 362 -1.04 4.42 -31.46
CA PHE A 362 -2.17 5.18 -30.93
C PHE A 362 -1.62 6.45 -30.27
N ARG A 363 -1.63 7.56 -31.01
CA ARG A 363 -0.99 8.80 -30.57
C ARG A 363 -1.88 10.04 -30.62
N ASN A 364 -1.71 10.96 -29.69
CA ASN A 364 -2.41 12.24 -29.68
C ASN A 364 -3.95 12.12 -29.78
N ASN A 365 -4.52 11.00 -29.33
CA ASN A 365 -5.96 10.76 -29.32
C ASN A 365 -6.58 11.23 -28.00
N SER A 366 -7.91 11.30 -27.94
CA SER A 366 -8.65 11.48 -26.69
C SER A 366 -9.61 10.34 -26.43
N VAL A 367 -9.78 9.96 -25.17
CA VAL A 367 -10.81 9.03 -24.70
C VAL A 367 -11.63 9.74 -23.64
N ASP A 368 -12.95 9.79 -23.79
CA ASP A 368 -13.87 10.44 -22.86
C ASP A 368 -15.13 9.59 -22.67
N ARG A 369 -15.61 9.46 -21.43
CA ARG A 369 -16.75 8.62 -21.06
C ARG A 369 -16.59 7.18 -21.54
N SER A 370 -15.49 6.52 -21.19
CA SER A 370 -15.33 5.10 -21.53
C SER A 370 -16.06 4.21 -20.52
N PHE A 371 -16.90 3.31 -21.01
CA PHE A 371 -17.58 2.34 -20.15
C PHE A 371 -16.69 1.17 -19.75
N ASN A 372 -15.47 1.10 -20.30
CA ASN A 372 -14.49 0.06 -19.99
C ASN A 372 -13.08 0.44 -20.48
N ARG A 373 -12.11 0.58 -19.55
CA ARG A 373 -10.69 0.92 -19.80
C ARG A 373 -10.49 2.13 -20.73
N ALA A 374 -9.25 2.48 -21.04
CA ALA A 374 -8.94 3.46 -22.08
C ALA A 374 -8.21 2.82 -23.27
N LEU A 375 -7.28 1.90 -22.99
CA LEU A 375 -6.54 1.15 -24.00
C LEU A 375 -6.06 -0.17 -23.41
N VAL A 376 -6.08 -1.22 -24.23
CA VAL A 376 -5.45 -2.51 -23.89
C VAL A 376 -4.44 -2.92 -24.94
N ILE A 377 -3.25 -3.27 -24.48
CA ILE A 377 -2.25 -4.02 -25.25
C ILE A 377 -2.32 -5.45 -24.71
N HIS A 378 -2.61 -6.40 -25.58
CA HIS A 378 -2.77 -7.81 -25.22
C HIS A 378 -1.91 -8.66 -26.15
N GLY A 379 -0.97 -9.45 -25.62
CA GLY A 379 -0.13 -10.35 -26.41
C GLY A 379 0.63 -9.68 -27.56
N THR A 380 0.95 -8.39 -27.41
CA THR A 380 1.46 -7.53 -28.50
C THR A 380 2.73 -6.80 -28.07
N GLU A 381 3.68 -6.70 -29.01
CA GLU A 381 5.01 -6.11 -28.80
C GLU A 381 5.25 -4.94 -29.77
N PHE A 382 6.16 -4.02 -29.41
CA PHE A 382 6.66 -2.92 -30.26
C PHE A 382 5.65 -1.83 -30.69
N THR A 383 4.47 -1.75 -30.08
CA THR A 383 3.52 -0.66 -30.36
C THR A 383 3.96 0.68 -29.75
N ARG A 384 3.48 1.79 -30.32
CA ARG A 384 3.70 3.15 -29.78
C ARG A 384 2.38 3.75 -29.29
N VAL A 385 2.31 4.04 -27.99
CA VAL A 385 1.17 4.68 -27.33
C VAL A 385 1.64 5.99 -26.70
N GLU A 386 1.25 7.13 -27.28
CA GLU A 386 1.85 8.41 -26.93
C GLU A 386 0.89 9.60 -26.92
N GLY A 387 1.06 10.53 -25.99
CA GLY A 387 0.41 11.83 -26.10
C GLY A 387 -1.12 11.77 -25.95
N ASN A 388 -1.70 10.66 -25.53
CA ASN A 388 -3.15 10.51 -25.44
C ASN A 388 -3.70 11.21 -24.19
N ALA A 389 -4.91 11.77 -24.27
CA ALA A 389 -5.63 12.37 -23.14
C ALA A 389 -6.91 11.57 -22.85
N CYS A 390 -6.89 10.78 -21.77
CA CYS A 390 -7.96 9.85 -21.41
C CYS A 390 -8.63 10.29 -20.10
N TYR A 391 -9.94 10.44 -20.13
CA TYR A 391 -10.75 10.91 -19.01
C TYR A 391 -11.99 10.04 -18.80
N ASP A 392 -12.33 9.80 -17.53
CA ASP A 392 -13.54 9.11 -17.09
C ASP A 392 -13.72 7.73 -17.73
N HIS A 393 -13.04 6.74 -17.16
CA HIS A 393 -13.17 5.34 -17.56
C HIS A 393 -13.41 4.41 -16.36
N ILE A 394 -14.03 3.26 -16.62
CA ILE A 394 -14.29 2.22 -15.62
C ILE A 394 -13.19 1.14 -15.70
N GLY A 395 -12.71 0.67 -14.54
CA GLY A 395 -11.66 -0.35 -14.46
C GLY A 395 -10.25 0.20 -14.74
N HIS A 396 -9.28 -0.68 -14.95
CA HIS A 396 -7.90 -0.27 -15.26
C HIS A 396 -7.81 0.55 -16.57
N GLY A 397 -7.03 1.63 -16.60
CA GLY A 397 -6.99 2.56 -17.74
C GLY A 397 -6.22 2.05 -18.94
N PHE A 398 -4.91 2.18 -18.90
CA PHE A 398 -3.98 1.55 -19.85
C PHE A 398 -3.50 0.25 -19.23
N MET A 399 -3.78 -0.86 -19.89
CA MET A 399 -3.54 -2.20 -19.36
C MET A 399 -2.67 -3.02 -20.32
N LEU A 400 -1.59 -3.57 -19.78
CA LEU A 400 -0.89 -4.74 -20.34
C LEU A 400 -1.57 -5.97 -19.74
N GLU A 401 -2.12 -6.85 -20.56
CA GLU A 401 -3.12 -7.81 -20.07
C GLU A 401 -2.53 -9.07 -19.42
N ASP A 402 -1.56 -9.72 -20.05
CA ASP A 402 -1.16 -11.09 -19.68
C ASP A 402 0.29 -11.23 -19.19
N GLY A 403 1.08 -10.15 -19.24
CA GLY A 403 2.50 -10.17 -18.91
C GLY A 403 3.40 -10.58 -20.09
N SER A 404 2.83 -10.82 -21.26
CA SER A 404 3.54 -11.09 -22.52
C SER A 404 3.90 -9.83 -23.31
N GLU A 405 3.34 -8.68 -22.92
CA GLU A 405 3.44 -7.44 -23.67
C GLU A 405 4.76 -6.72 -23.40
N ARG A 406 5.69 -6.79 -24.36
CA ARG A 406 7.07 -6.30 -24.23
C ARG A 406 7.44 -5.32 -25.33
N PHE A 407 8.48 -4.53 -25.07
CA PHE A 407 9.09 -3.59 -26.01
C PHE A 407 8.14 -2.50 -26.54
N ASN A 408 6.99 -2.31 -25.89
CA ASN A 408 6.06 -1.23 -26.22
C ASN A 408 6.62 0.10 -25.71
N ARG A 409 6.28 1.18 -26.42
CA ARG A 409 6.63 2.55 -26.03
C ARG A 409 5.38 3.26 -25.55
N ILE A 410 5.29 3.49 -24.25
CA ILE A 410 4.16 4.13 -23.56
C ILE A 410 4.68 5.41 -22.92
N TYR A 411 4.45 6.56 -23.55
CA TYR A 411 5.03 7.80 -23.02
C TYR A 411 4.19 9.05 -23.26
N SER A 412 4.32 10.03 -22.38
CA SER A 412 3.62 11.32 -22.48
C SER A 412 2.09 11.21 -22.54
N ASN A 413 1.49 10.17 -21.96
CA ASN A 413 0.03 10.03 -21.89
C ASN A 413 -0.51 10.69 -20.61
N LEU A 414 -1.72 11.24 -20.67
CA LEU A 414 -2.49 11.76 -19.53
C LEU A 414 -3.71 10.88 -19.31
N LEU A 415 -3.77 10.20 -18.17
CA LEU A 415 -4.95 9.45 -17.72
C LEU A 415 -5.52 10.10 -16.47
N ALA A 416 -6.82 10.38 -16.48
CA ALA A 416 -7.52 10.99 -15.37
C ALA A 416 -8.87 10.36 -15.09
N LEU A 417 -9.25 10.33 -13.81
CA LEU A 417 -10.54 9.84 -13.31
C LEU A 417 -10.81 8.36 -13.66
N SER A 418 -9.99 7.44 -13.15
CA SER A 418 -10.32 6.00 -13.15
C SER A 418 -11.30 5.65 -12.04
N ARG A 419 -12.42 5.01 -12.39
CA ARG A 419 -13.47 4.61 -11.45
C ARG A 419 -13.52 3.11 -11.28
N ARG A 420 -13.65 2.66 -10.03
CA ARG A 420 -13.90 1.25 -9.74
C ARG A 420 -15.28 0.86 -10.30
N PRO A 421 -15.44 -0.34 -10.89
CA PRO A 421 -16.76 -0.89 -11.18
C PRO A 421 -17.65 -0.88 -9.93
N ALA A 422 -18.97 -0.76 -10.08
CA ALA A 422 -19.84 -0.63 -8.91
C ALA A 422 -19.96 -1.94 -8.10
N SER A 423 -19.64 -3.08 -8.72
CA SER A 423 -19.59 -4.39 -8.07
C SER A 423 -18.62 -5.32 -8.79
N LEU A 424 -18.25 -6.43 -8.14
CA LEU A 424 -17.45 -7.48 -8.77
C LEU A 424 -18.11 -8.06 -10.02
N ALA A 425 -19.45 -8.12 -10.07
CA ALA A 425 -20.19 -8.59 -11.25
C ALA A 425 -20.07 -7.62 -12.45
N GLU A 426 -19.75 -6.35 -12.19
CA GLU A 426 -19.52 -5.38 -13.26
C GLU A 426 -18.05 -5.32 -13.72
N ALA A 427 -17.15 -5.96 -12.99
CA ALA A 427 -15.73 -6.02 -13.28
C ALA A 427 -15.44 -6.91 -14.50
N VAL A 428 -14.47 -6.55 -15.34
CA VAL A 428 -14.06 -7.38 -16.48
C VAL A 428 -13.07 -8.45 -16.02
N THR A 429 -12.15 -8.06 -15.15
CA THR A 429 -11.27 -8.95 -14.41
C THR A 429 -11.51 -8.75 -12.92
N PRO A 430 -11.31 -9.76 -12.06
CA PRO A 430 -11.40 -9.59 -10.61
C PRO A 430 -10.58 -8.39 -10.11
N SER A 431 -9.37 -8.20 -10.67
CA SER A 431 -8.49 -7.08 -10.34
C SER A 431 -9.10 -5.70 -10.53
N ASP A 432 -10.09 -5.51 -11.41
CA ASP A 432 -10.74 -4.19 -11.58
C ASP A 432 -11.46 -3.75 -10.28
N PHE A 433 -11.84 -4.70 -9.42
CA PHE A 433 -12.66 -4.48 -8.22
C PHE A 433 -12.00 -4.95 -6.91
N THR A 434 -11.25 -6.04 -6.92
CA THR A 434 -10.58 -6.59 -5.73
C THR A 434 -9.50 -5.65 -5.22
N GLY A 435 -9.13 -5.76 -3.93
CA GLY A 435 -8.17 -4.84 -3.30
C GLY A 435 -8.82 -3.55 -2.80
N ASN A 436 -8.94 -3.43 -1.47
CA ASN A 436 -9.49 -2.23 -0.82
C ASN A 436 -8.59 -1.72 0.33
N ALA A 437 -7.42 -2.32 0.49
CA ALA A 437 -6.41 -1.85 1.41
C ALA A 437 -5.52 -0.84 0.69
N VAL A 438 -4.93 0.12 1.40
CA VAL A 438 -4.06 1.13 0.77
C VAL A 438 -2.90 0.50 -0.01
N GLN A 439 -2.41 -0.65 0.45
CA GLN A 439 -1.33 -1.41 -0.18
C GLN A 439 -1.71 -2.07 -1.52
N ARG A 440 -2.99 -2.05 -1.90
CA ARG A 440 -3.52 -2.78 -3.07
C ARG A 440 -4.96 -2.33 -3.32
N VAL A 441 -5.11 -1.26 -4.09
CA VAL A 441 -6.39 -0.58 -4.28
C VAL A 441 -6.70 -0.37 -5.76
N SER A 442 -7.71 -1.07 -6.24
CA SER A 442 -8.14 -0.96 -7.64
C SER A 442 -9.09 0.20 -7.91
N PRO A 443 -9.23 0.67 -9.15
CA PRO A 443 -8.45 0.29 -10.33
C PRO A 443 -7.15 1.09 -10.43
N ALA A 444 -6.38 0.80 -11.49
CA ALA A 444 -5.16 1.54 -11.83
C ALA A 444 -5.37 2.51 -12.99
N ASN A 445 -4.73 3.69 -13.03
CA ASN A 445 -4.61 4.42 -14.30
C ASN A 445 -3.73 3.60 -15.26
N TYR A 446 -2.52 3.20 -14.81
CA TYR A 446 -1.60 2.35 -15.56
C TYR A 446 -1.43 1.00 -14.86
N TRP A 447 -1.81 -0.07 -15.55
CA TRP A 447 -1.69 -1.45 -15.11
C TRP A 447 -0.62 -2.16 -15.94
N LEU A 448 0.55 -2.38 -15.35
CA LEU A 448 1.74 -2.86 -16.03
C LEU A 448 2.11 -4.26 -15.53
N THR A 449 1.95 -5.25 -16.40
CA THR A 449 2.17 -6.68 -16.10
C THR A 449 3.50 -7.23 -16.62
N ASN A 450 4.26 -6.40 -17.35
CA ASN A 450 5.59 -6.74 -17.81
C ASN A 450 6.53 -5.50 -17.72
N PRO A 451 7.73 -5.66 -17.14
CA PRO A 451 8.67 -4.55 -16.88
C PRO A 451 9.44 -4.11 -18.14
N ASN A 452 9.50 -4.93 -19.18
CA ASN A 452 10.36 -4.76 -20.34
C ASN A 452 9.71 -3.86 -21.40
N ASN A 453 9.30 -2.67 -20.98
CA ASN A 453 8.66 -1.65 -21.83
C ASN A 453 9.30 -0.28 -21.58
N ILE A 454 9.19 0.64 -22.54
CA ILE A 454 9.59 2.04 -22.36
C ILE A 454 8.38 2.79 -21.79
N PHE A 455 8.44 3.16 -20.50
CA PHE A 455 7.38 3.83 -19.76
C PHE A 455 7.85 5.19 -19.22
N GLU A 456 7.61 6.26 -19.97
CA GLU A 456 8.23 7.56 -19.71
C GLU A 456 7.25 8.74 -19.71
N ASN A 457 7.44 9.70 -18.80
CA ASN A 457 6.71 10.98 -18.83
C ASN A 457 5.17 10.86 -18.83
N ASN A 458 4.62 9.75 -18.34
CA ASN A 458 3.18 9.55 -18.25
C ASN A 458 2.61 10.22 -16.99
N VAL A 459 1.34 10.63 -17.05
CA VAL A 459 0.64 11.29 -15.94
C VAL A 459 -0.59 10.47 -15.54
N ALA A 460 -0.58 9.98 -14.30
CA ALA A 460 -1.73 9.42 -13.60
C ALA A 460 -2.35 10.50 -12.70
N ALA A 461 -3.45 11.10 -13.15
CA ALA A 461 -4.09 12.27 -12.55
C ALA A 461 -5.49 11.95 -12.02
N GLY A 462 -5.58 11.38 -10.83
CA GLY A 462 -6.86 11.03 -10.21
C GLY A 462 -7.33 9.62 -10.55
N THR A 463 -7.43 8.80 -9.52
CA THR A 463 -8.00 7.44 -9.57
C THR A 463 -8.55 7.09 -8.21
N GLN A 464 -9.68 6.37 -8.19
CA GLN A 464 -10.22 5.81 -6.95
C GLN A 464 -9.22 4.83 -6.28
N GLY A 465 -8.28 4.28 -7.04
CA GLY A 465 -7.26 3.34 -6.59
C GLY A 465 -5.83 3.82 -6.82
N THR A 466 -5.03 3.01 -7.51
CA THR A 466 -3.60 3.19 -7.71
C THR A 466 -3.28 3.98 -8.99
N GLY A 467 -2.35 4.94 -8.96
CA GLY A 467 -1.94 5.67 -10.16
C GLY A 467 -1.22 4.75 -11.14
N ILE A 468 -0.05 4.27 -10.73
CA ILE A 468 0.81 3.38 -11.51
C ILE A 468 0.99 2.09 -10.71
N TRP A 469 0.55 0.96 -11.27
CA TRP A 469 0.67 -0.35 -10.62
C TRP A 469 1.53 -1.28 -11.47
N GLN A 470 2.66 -1.69 -10.91
CA GLN A 470 3.64 -2.59 -11.51
C GLN A 470 3.59 -3.94 -10.81
N LEU A 471 2.93 -4.90 -11.44
CA LEU A 471 2.66 -6.20 -10.83
C LEU A 471 2.95 -7.31 -11.83
N PHE A 472 4.01 -8.06 -11.58
CA PHE A 472 4.58 -8.96 -12.56
C PHE A 472 4.27 -10.41 -12.17
N PRO A 473 3.46 -11.14 -12.95
CA PRO A 473 3.18 -12.54 -12.65
C PRO A 473 4.45 -13.40 -12.80
N ARG A 474 4.46 -14.59 -12.18
CA ARG A 474 5.56 -15.59 -12.32
C ARG A 474 5.56 -16.33 -13.64
N TYR A 475 4.48 -16.21 -14.39
CA TYR A 475 4.32 -16.80 -15.70
C TYR A 475 3.33 -15.95 -16.50
N VAL A 476 3.46 -15.93 -17.82
CA VAL A 476 2.45 -15.32 -18.68
C VAL A 476 1.09 -15.99 -18.43
N VAL A 477 0.05 -15.18 -18.22
CA VAL A 477 -1.30 -15.64 -17.89
C VAL A 477 -2.25 -15.52 -19.09
N GLY A 478 -3.53 -15.82 -18.88
CA GLY A 478 -4.59 -15.58 -19.87
C GLY A 478 -4.37 -16.26 -21.21
N GLN A 479 -4.74 -15.56 -22.28
CA GLN A 479 -4.69 -16.10 -23.65
C GLN A 479 -3.25 -16.22 -24.15
N SER A 480 -2.36 -15.33 -23.71
CA SER A 480 -0.95 -15.32 -24.10
C SER A 480 -0.18 -16.53 -23.58
N ALA A 481 -0.64 -17.19 -22.52
CA ALA A 481 -0.04 -18.41 -21.99
C ALA A 481 -0.01 -19.58 -23.00
N SER A 482 -0.88 -19.53 -24.02
CA SER A 482 -0.94 -20.53 -25.10
C SER A 482 0.06 -20.29 -26.24
N ASP A 483 0.73 -19.13 -26.28
CA ASP A 483 1.74 -18.83 -27.29
C ASP A 483 3.06 -19.55 -26.95
N PRO A 484 3.60 -20.41 -27.84
CA PRO A 484 4.83 -21.16 -27.61
C PRO A 484 6.05 -20.28 -27.27
N ARG A 485 6.07 -19.01 -27.69
CA ARG A 485 7.14 -18.05 -27.38
C ARG A 485 7.27 -17.78 -25.88
N PHE A 486 6.20 -17.98 -25.12
CA PHE A 486 6.13 -17.68 -23.69
C PHE A 486 6.10 -18.94 -22.81
N SER A 487 6.42 -20.11 -23.35
CA SER A 487 6.54 -21.34 -22.57
C SER A 487 7.61 -21.19 -21.47
N ASN A 488 7.20 -21.26 -20.21
CA ASN A 488 8.04 -21.00 -19.02
C ASN A 488 8.60 -19.57 -18.93
N HIS A 489 7.96 -18.60 -19.57
CA HIS A 489 8.38 -17.21 -19.48
C HIS A 489 7.89 -16.56 -18.18
N ASP A 490 8.80 -16.00 -17.39
CA ASP A 490 8.52 -15.31 -16.12
C ASP A 490 8.72 -13.78 -16.29
N PRO A 491 7.62 -13.01 -16.41
CA PRO A 491 7.68 -11.53 -16.50
C PRO A 491 8.39 -10.87 -15.31
N SER A 492 8.39 -11.51 -14.13
CA SER A 492 9.03 -10.98 -12.92
C SER A 492 10.55 -11.13 -12.88
N GLN A 493 11.14 -11.73 -13.92
CA GLN A 493 12.59 -11.88 -14.12
C GLN A 493 13.11 -11.19 -15.38
N GLU A 494 12.24 -10.57 -16.18
CA GLU A 494 12.64 -9.83 -17.37
C GLU A 494 13.44 -8.55 -17.05
N PRO A 495 14.35 -8.09 -17.93
CA PRO A 495 14.98 -6.81 -17.74
C PRO A 495 13.94 -5.69 -17.71
N LEU A 496 14.13 -4.73 -16.80
CA LEU A 496 13.34 -3.49 -16.83
C LEU A 496 13.71 -2.68 -18.07
N GLY A 497 12.70 -2.22 -18.80
CA GLY A 497 12.89 -1.18 -19.81
C GLY A 497 13.14 0.20 -19.16
N SER A 498 12.83 1.27 -19.86
CA SER A 498 12.94 2.60 -19.26
C SER A 498 11.73 2.91 -18.38
N ASN A 499 11.95 3.47 -17.19
CA ASN A 499 10.88 3.91 -16.29
C ASN A 499 11.26 5.23 -15.61
N THR A 500 10.95 6.35 -16.26
CA THR A 500 11.43 7.68 -15.85
C THR A 500 10.46 8.82 -16.13
N GLY A 501 10.47 9.85 -15.29
CA GLY A 501 9.72 11.10 -15.53
C GLY A 501 8.21 11.00 -15.32
N ASN A 502 7.71 9.87 -14.79
CA ASN A 502 6.28 9.65 -14.60
C ASN A 502 5.74 10.46 -13.41
N ILE A 503 4.48 10.89 -13.51
CA ILE A 503 3.78 11.65 -12.47
C ILE A 503 2.57 10.84 -12.01
N ALA A 504 2.38 10.72 -10.69
CA ALA A 504 1.14 10.22 -10.12
C ALA A 504 0.64 11.13 -9.00
N HIS A 505 -0.58 11.63 -9.14
CA HIS A 505 -1.20 12.49 -8.15
C HIS A 505 -2.69 12.30 -8.03
N SER A 506 -3.24 12.74 -6.90
CA SER A 506 -4.67 12.59 -6.60
C SER A 506 -5.10 11.12 -6.58
N CYS A 507 -4.20 10.20 -6.23
CA CYS A 507 -4.46 8.76 -6.17
C CYS A 507 -4.61 8.29 -4.71
N ARG A 508 -5.26 7.14 -4.50
CA ARG A 508 -5.16 6.46 -3.20
C ARG A 508 -3.73 5.99 -2.95
N THR A 509 -3.10 5.39 -3.97
CA THR A 509 -1.68 5.04 -3.96
C THR A 509 -1.04 5.56 -5.26
N GLY A 510 0.06 6.30 -5.17
CA GLY A 510 0.72 6.87 -6.34
C GLY A 510 1.38 5.79 -7.20
N LEU A 511 2.33 5.07 -6.60
CA LEU A 511 3.08 3.97 -7.20
C LEU A 511 2.99 2.72 -6.31
N ASP A 512 2.65 1.60 -6.92
CA ASP A 512 2.61 0.28 -6.29
C ASP A 512 3.44 -0.72 -7.12
N VAL A 513 4.30 -1.49 -6.45
CA VAL A 513 5.23 -2.44 -7.08
C VAL A 513 5.25 -3.73 -6.26
N SER A 514 5.48 -4.88 -6.92
CA SER A 514 5.75 -6.20 -6.31
C SER A 514 4.54 -7.03 -5.89
N ASP A 515 3.39 -6.75 -6.50
CA ASP A 515 2.28 -7.69 -6.55
C ASP A 515 2.39 -8.61 -7.78
N GLY A 516 1.50 -9.61 -7.86
CA GLY A 516 1.38 -10.53 -8.97
C GLY A 516 -0.06 -10.72 -9.43
N LEU A 517 -0.24 -11.70 -10.32
CA LEU A 517 -1.51 -12.00 -10.99
C LEU A 517 -1.78 -13.50 -10.98
N THR A 518 -3.01 -13.89 -10.65
CA THR A 518 -3.51 -15.24 -10.86
C THR A 518 -3.81 -15.47 -12.35
N PRO A 519 -3.97 -16.73 -12.80
CA PRO A 519 -4.41 -17.03 -14.17
C PRO A 519 -5.74 -16.35 -14.55
N ASP A 520 -6.61 -16.09 -13.58
CA ASP A 520 -7.93 -15.49 -13.75
C ASP A 520 -7.93 -13.95 -13.63
N HIS A 521 -6.74 -13.35 -13.67
CA HIS A 521 -6.54 -11.91 -13.52
C HIS A 521 -7.00 -11.33 -12.17
N ASP A 522 -6.82 -12.07 -11.07
CA ASP A 522 -6.95 -11.51 -9.71
C ASP A 522 -5.56 -11.17 -9.13
N ILE A 523 -5.54 -10.26 -8.15
CA ILE A 523 -4.32 -9.77 -7.53
C ILE A 523 -3.74 -10.84 -6.60
N ILE A 524 -2.49 -11.23 -6.82
CA ILE A 524 -1.68 -11.95 -5.84
C ILE A 524 -0.92 -10.88 -5.03
N PRO A 525 -1.32 -10.57 -3.80
CA PRO A 525 -0.62 -9.57 -3.01
C PRO A 525 0.76 -10.08 -2.65
N ASN A 526 1.73 -9.17 -2.53
CA ASN A 526 3.03 -9.46 -1.91
C ASN A 526 3.75 -10.65 -2.58
N LEU A 527 3.69 -10.74 -3.90
CA LEU A 527 4.39 -11.80 -4.63
C LEU A 527 5.91 -11.59 -4.58
N GLY A 528 6.34 -10.32 -4.50
CA GLY A 528 7.74 -9.93 -4.46
C GLY A 528 8.40 -9.91 -5.84
N THR A 529 9.28 -8.95 -6.09
CA THR A 529 10.05 -8.90 -7.35
C THR A 529 11.24 -9.86 -7.34
N GLN A 530 11.48 -10.56 -8.46
CA GLN A 530 12.61 -11.50 -8.63
C GLN A 530 13.69 -10.99 -9.60
N PHE A 531 13.71 -9.69 -9.91
CA PHE A 531 14.64 -9.08 -10.85
C PHE A 531 16.10 -9.14 -10.38
N PRO A 532 16.97 -9.97 -10.97
CA PRO A 532 18.36 -10.12 -10.52
C PRO A 532 19.19 -8.84 -10.67
N GLY A 533 18.76 -7.92 -11.56
CA GLY A 533 19.36 -6.59 -11.74
C GLY A 533 18.68 -5.47 -10.93
N GLY A 534 17.65 -5.78 -10.15
CA GLY A 534 16.77 -4.80 -9.51
C GLY A 534 15.82 -4.11 -10.50
N ILE A 535 14.93 -3.28 -9.95
CA ILE A 535 14.12 -2.32 -10.73
C ILE A 535 14.63 -0.93 -10.37
N VAL A 536 14.82 -0.06 -11.35
CA VAL A 536 15.15 1.35 -11.12
C VAL A 536 14.04 2.21 -11.68
N VAL A 537 13.35 2.94 -10.81
CA VAL A 537 12.38 3.97 -11.19
C VAL A 537 13.02 5.32 -10.95
N GLU A 538 13.00 6.20 -11.95
CA GLU A 538 13.77 7.45 -11.91
C GLU A 538 12.90 8.68 -12.14
N ASN A 539 13.34 9.82 -11.59
CA ASN A 539 12.84 11.17 -11.89
C ASN A 539 11.32 11.32 -11.80
N SER A 540 10.66 10.51 -10.98
CA SER A 540 9.20 10.48 -10.90
C SER A 540 8.69 11.49 -9.88
N THR A 541 7.49 12.01 -10.13
CA THR A 541 6.87 13.03 -9.29
C THR A 541 5.58 12.49 -8.66
N LEU A 542 5.52 12.43 -7.33
CA LEU A 542 4.38 11.84 -6.59
C LEU A 542 3.77 12.86 -5.64
N LEU A 543 2.55 13.31 -5.94
CA LEU A 543 1.96 14.48 -5.29
C LEU A 543 0.57 14.16 -4.74
N ALA A 544 0.19 14.72 -3.60
CA ALA A 544 -1.19 14.71 -3.12
C ALA A 544 -1.85 13.31 -3.16
N ASN A 545 -1.10 12.25 -2.84
CA ASN A 545 -1.62 10.90 -2.72
C ASN A 545 -1.87 10.58 -1.24
N TYR A 546 -2.72 9.59 -0.95
CA TYR A 546 -2.75 9.06 0.41
C TYR A 546 -1.45 8.30 0.72
N LEU A 547 -1.03 7.38 -0.15
CA LEU A 547 0.29 6.76 -0.12
C LEU A 547 1.07 7.09 -1.39
N GLY A 548 2.28 7.65 -1.26
CA GLY A 548 3.15 7.95 -2.39
C GLY A 548 3.65 6.67 -3.06
N VAL A 549 4.44 5.89 -2.32
CA VAL A 549 4.99 4.62 -2.79
C VAL A 549 4.66 3.50 -1.81
N TYR A 550 4.06 2.43 -2.35
CA TYR A 550 4.00 1.11 -1.71
C TYR A 550 4.94 0.13 -2.41
N THR A 551 5.44 -0.84 -1.65
CA THR A 551 6.06 -2.03 -2.22
C THR A 551 5.52 -3.27 -1.53
N GLY A 552 5.20 -4.30 -2.31
CA GLY A 552 4.78 -5.60 -1.83
C GLY A 552 5.90 -6.37 -1.13
N LEU A 553 5.53 -7.22 -0.17
CA LEU A 553 6.45 -8.08 0.57
C LEU A 553 7.12 -9.08 -0.38
N THR A 554 8.40 -9.37 -0.15
CA THR A 554 9.19 -10.30 -0.97
C THR A 554 9.95 -11.29 -0.09
N ASP A 555 10.51 -12.33 -0.69
CA ASP A 555 11.57 -13.11 -0.07
C ASP A 555 12.83 -12.25 0.03
N PHE A 556 13.18 -11.82 1.24
CA PHE A 556 14.34 -10.96 1.51
C PHE A 556 15.69 -11.65 1.26
N SER A 557 15.72 -12.96 0.96
CA SER A 557 16.91 -13.63 0.44
C SER A 557 17.17 -13.35 -1.04
N SER A 558 16.19 -12.75 -1.74
CA SER A 558 16.33 -12.30 -3.13
C SER A 558 17.38 -11.19 -3.23
N PRO A 559 18.33 -11.25 -4.19
CA PRO A 559 19.27 -10.16 -4.44
C PRO A 559 18.61 -8.93 -5.08
N SER A 560 17.30 -8.99 -5.38
CA SER A 560 16.58 -7.93 -6.07
C SER A 560 16.46 -6.67 -5.19
N LEU A 561 17.04 -5.57 -5.66
CA LEU A 561 16.92 -4.25 -5.02
C LEU A 561 15.99 -3.36 -5.83
N LEU A 562 14.92 -2.85 -5.22
CA LEU A 562 14.11 -1.80 -5.85
C LEU A 562 14.70 -0.43 -5.55
N THR A 563 15.12 0.29 -6.58
CA THR A 563 15.72 1.62 -6.46
C THR A 563 14.76 2.70 -6.96
N PHE A 564 14.49 3.68 -6.11
CA PHE A 564 13.76 4.91 -6.46
C PHE A 564 14.75 6.06 -6.46
N ARG A 565 15.08 6.60 -7.63
CA ARG A 565 16.12 7.63 -7.79
C ARG A 565 15.53 8.95 -8.23
N SER A 566 15.98 10.04 -7.60
CA SER A 566 15.62 11.41 -8.00
C SER A 566 14.12 11.70 -7.99
N PHE A 567 13.39 11.12 -7.03
CA PHE A 567 11.96 11.40 -6.89
C PHE A 567 11.74 12.84 -6.39
N GLN A 568 10.61 13.42 -6.77
CA GLN A 568 10.12 14.68 -6.23
C GLN A 568 8.73 14.45 -5.68
N MET A 569 8.54 14.66 -4.38
CA MET A 569 7.31 14.30 -3.71
C MET A 569 6.76 15.46 -2.89
N ALA A 570 5.44 15.62 -2.88
CA ALA A 570 4.80 16.63 -2.05
C ALA A 570 3.40 16.23 -1.60
N ASP A 571 2.99 16.69 -0.40
CA ASP A 571 1.61 16.58 0.08
C ASP A 571 1.05 15.15 0.14
N ASN A 572 1.91 14.13 0.23
CA ASN A 572 1.44 12.77 0.46
C ASN A 572 1.17 12.55 1.96
N ALA A 573 0.13 11.77 2.32
CA ALA A 573 -0.12 11.43 3.72
C ALA A 573 1.00 10.52 4.25
N HIS A 574 1.43 9.56 3.45
CA HIS A 574 2.66 8.80 3.65
C HIS A 574 3.49 8.89 2.36
N HIS A 575 4.74 9.31 2.44
CA HIS A 575 5.59 9.32 1.24
C HIS A 575 6.01 7.89 0.88
N PHE A 576 6.43 7.11 1.87
CA PHE A 576 6.91 5.75 1.68
C PHE A 576 6.35 4.79 2.72
N MET A 577 5.91 3.61 2.26
CA MET A 577 5.58 2.44 3.07
C MET A 577 6.13 1.21 2.35
N MET A 578 7.26 0.67 2.82
CA MET A 578 7.98 -0.37 2.08
C MET A 578 7.84 -1.74 2.74
N ALA A 579 7.62 -2.79 1.95
CA ALA A 579 7.64 -4.18 2.40
C ALA A 579 8.77 -5.02 1.77
N GLN A 580 9.63 -4.42 0.95
CA GLN A 580 10.80 -5.10 0.36
C GLN A 580 12.10 -4.31 0.53
N ASN A 581 13.23 -4.99 0.29
CA ASN A 581 14.54 -4.35 0.24
C ASN A 581 14.56 -3.28 -0.86
N SER A 582 14.72 -2.03 -0.45
CA SER A 582 14.62 -0.89 -1.33
C SER A 582 15.66 0.18 -1.01
N LEU A 583 16.04 0.94 -2.03
CA LEU A 583 16.91 2.10 -1.91
C LEU A 583 16.20 3.31 -2.53
N THR A 584 15.89 4.30 -1.72
CA THR A 584 15.47 5.61 -2.19
C THR A 584 16.67 6.54 -2.14
N GLU A 585 17.03 7.14 -3.28
CA GLU A 585 18.15 8.07 -3.35
C GLU A 585 17.86 9.36 -4.11
N ASP A 586 18.63 10.41 -3.81
CA ASP A 586 18.62 11.68 -4.55
C ASP A 586 17.26 12.42 -4.57
N THR A 587 16.42 12.16 -3.57
CA THR A 587 14.99 12.50 -3.57
C THR A 587 14.69 13.78 -2.79
N LEU A 588 13.72 14.57 -3.28
CA LEU A 588 13.08 15.66 -2.55
C LEU A 588 11.74 15.17 -1.98
N ALA A 589 11.49 15.40 -0.70
CA ALA A 589 10.18 15.19 -0.08
C ALA A 589 9.71 16.46 0.63
N VAL A 590 8.59 17.02 0.20
CA VAL A 590 7.96 18.21 0.77
C VAL A 590 6.73 17.79 1.56
N ALA A 591 6.72 18.03 2.86
CA ALA A 591 5.56 17.71 3.69
C ALA A 591 4.32 18.44 3.16
N ASN A 592 4.38 19.77 3.08
CA ASN A 592 3.24 20.60 2.66
C ASN A 592 3.71 21.67 1.68
N SER A 593 3.19 21.67 0.46
CA SER A 593 3.46 22.72 -0.54
C SER A 593 2.83 24.07 -0.17
N ASN A 594 1.94 24.11 0.83
CA ASN A 594 1.11 25.26 1.21
C ASN A 594 0.10 25.69 0.12
N LEU A 595 -0.24 24.78 -0.80
CA LEU A 595 -1.23 25.02 -1.86
C LEU A 595 -2.62 24.44 -1.55
N GLY A 596 -2.81 23.84 -0.36
CA GLY A 596 -4.10 23.29 0.07
C GLY A 596 -4.49 22.00 -0.66
N LEU A 597 -3.51 21.19 -1.09
CA LEU A 597 -3.75 19.95 -1.84
C LEU A 597 -4.28 18.82 -0.97
N PHE A 598 -4.07 18.90 0.34
CA PHE A 598 -4.43 17.84 1.26
C PHE A 598 -5.85 18.05 1.80
N LYS A 599 -6.82 17.25 1.35
CA LYS A 599 -8.22 17.28 1.77
C LYS A 599 -8.59 16.01 2.55
N ASN A 600 -8.85 16.18 3.86
CA ASN A 600 -9.42 15.21 4.80
C ASN A 600 -9.13 13.73 4.48
N PRO A 601 -7.92 13.21 4.80
CA PRO A 601 -7.70 11.77 4.66
C PRO A 601 -8.65 11.05 5.63
N THR A 602 -9.46 10.13 5.12
CA THR A 602 -10.29 9.26 5.96
C THR A 602 -9.46 8.38 6.90
N ASP A 603 -8.18 8.22 6.56
CA ASP A 603 -7.22 7.40 7.26
C ASP A 603 -6.13 8.32 7.82
N ARG A 604 -6.08 8.47 9.14
CA ARG A 604 -5.09 9.35 9.79
C ARG A 604 -3.71 8.71 9.76
N VAL A 605 -2.68 9.55 9.65
CA VAL A 605 -1.32 9.14 10.01
C VAL A 605 -1.29 8.95 11.52
N ASN A 606 -0.72 7.84 11.97
CA ASN A 606 -0.51 7.57 13.38
C ASN A 606 0.80 8.20 13.84
N PRO A 607 0.82 8.96 14.96
CA PRO A 607 -0.23 9.18 15.97
C PRO A 607 -1.16 10.40 15.71
N PRO A 608 -2.26 10.60 16.47
CA PRO A 608 -3.27 11.62 16.22
C PRO A 608 -2.71 13.04 16.11
N GLY A 609 -3.24 13.82 15.16
CA GLY A 609 -2.80 15.19 14.89
C GLY A 609 -1.71 15.29 13.83
N ILE A 610 -1.09 14.16 13.44
CA ILE A 610 -0.22 14.08 12.27
C ILE A 610 -1.09 13.82 11.03
N LEU A 611 -0.80 14.57 9.96
CA LEU A 611 -1.42 14.42 8.65
C LEU A 611 -0.46 13.83 7.63
N ARG A 612 0.86 13.99 7.85
CA ARG A 612 1.88 13.62 6.85
C ARG A 612 3.09 12.98 7.49
N ALA A 613 3.49 11.83 6.98
CA ALA A 613 4.72 11.14 7.33
C ALA A 613 5.64 10.97 6.13
N PHE A 614 6.95 11.09 6.35
CA PHE A 614 7.94 10.74 5.33
C PHE A 614 8.00 9.21 5.18
N HIS A 615 8.36 8.51 6.24
CA HIS A 615 8.47 7.05 6.22
C HIS A 615 7.49 6.42 7.22
N ARG A 616 6.62 5.54 6.71
CA ARG A 616 5.84 4.62 7.53
C ARG A 616 6.63 3.32 7.65
N SER A 617 7.20 3.09 8.83
CA SER A 617 7.90 1.84 9.13
C SER A 617 6.91 0.68 9.05
N TYR A 618 7.24 -0.30 8.22
CA TYR A 618 6.41 -1.45 7.87
C TYR A 618 7.32 -2.67 7.67
N ASP A 619 6.98 -3.61 6.79
CA ASP A 619 7.66 -4.90 6.75
C ASP A 619 9.13 -4.82 6.30
N GLY A 620 9.44 -3.98 5.30
CA GLY A 620 10.68 -4.08 4.53
C GLY A 620 11.83 -3.21 5.02
N PRO A 621 13.08 -3.62 4.75
CA PRO A 621 14.26 -2.80 4.97
C PRO A 621 14.30 -1.68 3.92
N ALA A 622 13.83 -0.50 4.32
CA ALA A 622 13.73 0.69 3.47
C ALA A 622 14.94 1.61 3.65
N ASN A 623 15.87 1.61 2.69
CA ASN A 623 17.07 2.44 2.77
C ASN A 623 16.85 3.80 2.09
N PHE A 624 17.33 4.87 2.72
CA PHE A 624 17.20 6.25 2.27
C PHE A 624 18.57 6.94 2.25
N LYS A 625 18.96 7.46 1.08
CA LYS A 625 20.27 8.07 0.86
C LYS A 625 20.16 9.41 0.15
N ASN A 626 20.81 10.45 0.65
CA ASN A 626 20.81 11.77 0.01
C ASN A 626 19.40 12.33 -0.24
N VAL A 627 18.52 12.18 0.76
CA VAL A 627 17.15 12.69 0.70
C VAL A 627 17.10 14.08 1.34
N HIS A 628 16.41 15.03 0.69
CA HIS A 628 16.15 16.36 1.23
C HIS A 628 14.68 16.47 1.65
N LEU A 629 14.42 16.72 2.93
CA LEU A 629 13.07 16.91 3.45
C LEU A 629 12.76 18.39 3.70
N VAL A 630 11.55 18.80 3.33
CA VAL A 630 11.07 20.18 3.49
C VAL A 630 9.80 20.19 4.35
N GLY A 631 9.79 20.95 5.44
CA GLY A 631 8.59 21.15 6.29
C GLY A 631 8.27 19.99 7.25
N PHE A 632 9.23 19.13 7.54
CA PHE A 632 9.10 18.02 8.50
C PHE A 632 9.39 18.44 9.96
N ASP A 633 9.34 19.73 10.24
CA ASP A 633 9.32 20.36 11.56
C ASP A 633 7.93 20.90 11.96
N ALA A 634 6.94 20.81 11.06
CA ALA A 634 5.60 21.33 11.26
C ALA A 634 4.79 20.54 12.30
N ALA A 635 3.74 21.18 12.84
CA ALA A 635 2.87 20.58 13.84
C ALA A 635 2.14 19.32 13.35
N ASP A 636 1.79 19.27 12.06
CA ASP A 636 1.02 18.20 11.41
C ASP A 636 1.88 17.23 10.59
N SER A 637 3.21 17.32 10.66
CA SER A 637 4.14 16.42 9.96
C SER A 637 5.06 15.67 10.91
N THR A 638 5.57 14.53 10.44
CA THR A 638 6.56 13.69 11.13
C THR A 638 7.47 13.01 10.11
N ILE A 639 8.74 12.80 10.44
CA ILE A 639 9.62 11.98 9.61
C ILE A 639 9.22 10.49 9.70
N PHE A 640 8.77 10.04 10.87
CA PHE A 640 8.44 8.65 11.14
C PHE A 640 6.99 8.48 11.57
N SER A 641 6.33 7.53 10.95
CA SER A 641 5.10 6.91 11.44
C SER A 641 5.32 5.40 11.47
N ASN A 642 4.44 4.70 12.17
CA ASN A 642 4.63 3.29 12.44
C ASN A 642 3.35 2.49 12.22
N ASN A 643 3.52 1.21 11.92
CA ASN A 643 2.43 0.27 11.77
C ASN A 643 2.90 -1.15 12.15
N GLY A 644 1.95 -1.97 12.59
CA GLY A 644 2.14 -3.40 12.70
C GLY A 644 2.41 -4.03 11.34
N ALA A 645 3.11 -5.16 11.37
CA ALA A 645 3.75 -5.78 10.21
C ALA A 645 3.65 -7.31 10.28
N SER A 646 3.62 -7.98 9.13
CA SER A 646 3.68 -9.45 9.07
C SER A 646 5.09 -9.98 9.34
N PHE A 647 6.11 -9.16 9.12
CA PHE A 647 7.51 -9.36 9.46
C PHE A 647 8.10 -7.97 9.64
N LYS A 648 8.91 -7.67 10.66
CA LYS A 648 9.47 -6.32 10.82
C LYS A 648 10.99 -6.31 10.82
N HIS A 649 11.55 -5.86 9.70
CA HIS A 649 12.99 -5.66 9.59
C HIS A 649 13.48 -4.51 10.47
N THR A 650 14.70 -4.69 11.00
CA THR A 650 15.40 -3.65 11.76
C THR A 650 16.49 -3.01 10.91
N ASN A 651 16.94 -1.82 11.30
CA ASN A 651 18.07 -1.12 10.69
C ASN A 651 17.85 -0.68 9.22
N ALA A 652 16.65 -0.25 8.86
CA ALA A 652 16.46 0.57 7.67
C ALA A 652 17.48 1.74 7.69
N LEU A 653 18.29 1.86 6.63
CA LEU A 653 19.46 2.75 6.64
C LEU A 653 19.07 4.18 6.23
N PHE A 654 19.55 5.16 6.98
CA PHE A 654 19.42 6.58 6.67
C PHE A 654 20.83 7.19 6.57
N GLU A 655 21.15 7.77 5.41
CA GLU A 655 22.46 8.35 5.11
C GLU A 655 22.26 9.67 4.34
N LYS A 656 23.03 10.71 4.67
CA LYS A 656 23.03 12.01 3.99
C LYS A 656 21.64 12.65 3.91
N ILE A 657 20.86 12.51 4.96
CA ILE A 657 19.55 13.15 5.05
C ILE A 657 19.74 14.62 5.36
N THR A 658 18.97 15.49 4.71
CA THR A 658 19.10 16.94 4.87
C THR A 658 17.72 17.58 4.99
N PHE A 659 17.62 18.72 5.67
CA PHE A 659 16.33 19.38 5.94
C PHE A 659 16.43 20.90 5.72
N ASN A 660 15.30 21.57 5.53
CA ASN A 660 15.23 23.02 5.29
C ASN A 660 15.11 23.88 6.56
N HIS A 661 15.29 23.30 7.74
CA HIS A 661 15.19 23.96 9.05
C HIS A 661 16.40 23.57 9.92
N PRO A 662 16.75 24.36 10.95
CA PRO A 662 17.78 23.98 11.90
C PRO A 662 17.31 22.82 12.81
N GLY A 663 18.26 22.02 13.31
CA GLY A 663 17.99 20.92 14.24
C GLY A 663 17.55 19.62 13.56
N THR A 664 16.99 18.71 14.35
CA THR A 664 16.50 17.39 13.90
C THR A 664 15.09 17.52 13.31
N PRO A 665 14.70 16.74 12.29
CA PRO A 665 13.32 16.70 11.82
C PRO A 665 12.41 16.21 12.96
N LYS A 666 11.15 16.62 12.98
CA LYS A 666 10.21 16.17 14.01
C LYS A 666 9.90 14.68 13.85
N SER A 667 9.89 13.96 14.97
CA SER A 667 9.37 12.59 15.03
C SER A 667 8.34 12.48 16.14
N PHE A 668 7.19 11.88 15.83
CA PHE A 668 6.15 11.60 16.82
C PHE A 668 5.64 10.18 16.61
N LEU A 669 5.84 9.33 17.62
CA LEU A 669 5.31 7.97 17.71
C LEU A 669 4.41 7.81 18.95
N TYR A 670 3.67 6.70 19.00
CA TYR A 670 2.95 6.32 20.23
C TYR A 670 3.91 5.99 21.37
N ASN A 671 3.39 6.10 22.59
CA ASN A 671 4.10 5.62 23.77
C ASN A 671 3.84 4.10 23.93
N TYR A 672 4.74 3.28 23.41
CA TYR A 672 4.64 1.82 23.48
C TYR A 672 5.11 1.23 24.83
N SER A 673 5.12 2.06 25.89
CA SER A 673 5.42 1.63 27.27
C SER A 673 4.17 1.47 28.14
N ILE A 674 2.99 1.74 27.57
CA ILE A 674 1.68 1.59 28.21
C ILE A 674 1.09 0.25 27.76
N ARG A 675 0.32 -0.40 28.64
CA ARG A 675 -0.41 -1.64 28.39
C ARG A 675 -1.92 -1.39 28.53
N ASP A 676 -2.73 -2.01 27.69
CA ASP A 676 -4.21 -1.98 27.67
C ASP A 676 -4.83 -3.36 27.37
N GLY A 677 -4.02 -4.39 27.16
CA GLY A 677 -4.43 -5.80 27.11
C GLY A 677 -4.96 -6.29 25.76
N GLY A 678 -4.76 -5.57 24.65
CA GLY A 678 -5.21 -6.05 23.33
C GLY A 678 -4.24 -7.00 22.60
N ASN A 679 -4.74 -7.62 21.51
CA ASN A 679 -4.08 -8.72 20.79
C ASN A 679 -3.97 -8.48 19.27
N GLY A 680 -3.04 -9.18 18.62
CA GLY A 680 -2.86 -9.22 17.16
C GLY A 680 -1.61 -8.49 16.62
N PRO A 681 -1.31 -8.63 15.31
CA PRO A 681 -0.08 -8.10 14.68
C PRO A 681 -0.04 -6.58 14.55
N GLN A 682 -1.19 -5.92 14.59
CA GLN A 682 -1.32 -4.45 14.55
C GLN A 682 -1.56 -3.85 15.93
N HIS A 683 -1.52 -4.66 16.98
CA HIS A 683 -1.68 -4.17 18.33
C HIS A 683 -0.42 -3.44 18.78
N TYR A 684 -0.59 -2.34 19.48
CA TYR A 684 0.54 -1.48 19.84
C TYR A 684 1.45 -2.09 20.93
N GLU A 685 1.00 -3.13 21.63
CA GLU A 685 1.84 -3.95 22.53
C GLU A 685 2.65 -5.02 21.80
N ASN A 686 2.27 -5.35 20.56
CA ASN A 686 2.98 -6.36 19.79
C ASN A 686 4.36 -5.81 19.41
N PRO A 687 5.45 -6.58 19.61
CA PRO A 687 6.77 -6.21 19.14
C PRO A 687 6.80 -5.71 17.71
N ARG A 688 6.05 -6.31 16.80
CA ARG A 688 6.04 -5.89 15.39
C ARG A 688 5.32 -4.59 15.11
N ASP A 689 4.59 -4.04 16.06
CA ASP A 689 4.25 -2.63 16.01
C ASP A 689 5.43 -1.84 16.59
N TRP A 690 5.74 -1.96 17.88
CA TRP A 690 6.67 -1.03 18.53
C TRP A 690 8.16 -1.15 18.17
N MET A 691 8.62 -2.25 17.56
CA MET A 691 10.06 -2.55 17.29
C MET A 691 10.70 -1.75 16.15
N MET A 692 10.30 -0.49 16.00
CA MET A 692 10.91 0.40 15.03
C MET A 692 12.39 0.64 15.38
N VAL A 693 13.31 0.11 14.57
CA VAL A 693 14.74 0.40 14.63
C VAL A 693 15.20 0.87 13.26
N LEU A 694 15.67 2.11 13.17
CA LEU A 694 16.31 2.65 11.97
C LEU A 694 17.78 2.95 12.27
N ARG A 695 18.64 2.88 11.27
CA ARG A 695 20.08 3.16 11.43
C ARG A 695 20.41 4.52 10.84
N ASP A 696 20.85 5.46 11.68
CA ASP A 696 21.43 6.73 11.24
C ASP A 696 22.93 6.53 11.02
N VAL A 697 23.30 6.33 9.75
CA VAL A 697 24.64 5.89 9.35
C VAL A 697 25.68 6.97 9.64
N ASP A 698 25.37 8.21 9.27
CA ASP A 698 26.29 9.35 9.33
C ASP A 698 25.88 10.42 10.34
N GLY A 699 24.79 10.22 11.08
CA GLY A 699 24.29 11.16 12.09
C GLY A 699 23.45 12.28 11.48
N SER A 700 23.08 12.15 10.22
CA SER A 700 22.36 13.18 9.47
C SER A 700 20.92 13.40 9.95
N VAL A 701 20.33 12.45 10.68
CA VAL A 701 18.96 12.57 11.21
C VAL A 701 18.94 12.93 12.70
N ALA A 702 19.77 12.26 13.51
CA ALA A 702 19.74 12.30 14.98
C ALA A 702 21.02 12.89 15.60
N GLY A 703 21.98 13.32 14.79
CA GLY A 703 23.18 14.03 15.23
C GLY A 703 24.29 13.14 15.83
N LEU A 704 24.20 11.81 15.71
CA LEU A 704 25.27 10.88 16.10
C LEU A 704 25.42 9.82 15.01
N ALA A 705 26.59 9.79 14.36
CA ALA A 705 26.90 8.77 13.38
C ALA A 705 26.89 7.38 14.00
N ASN A 706 26.52 6.37 13.21
CA ASN A 706 26.45 4.99 13.67
C ASN A 706 25.57 4.82 14.93
N SER A 707 24.47 5.55 14.99
CA SER A 707 23.44 5.42 16.03
C SER A 707 22.16 4.81 15.45
N SER A 708 21.27 4.34 16.31
CA SER A 708 19.95 3.84 15.93
C SER A 708 18.85 4.77 16.42
N ILE A 709 17.78 4.91 15.63
CA ILE A 709 16.56 5.61 16.02
C ILE A 709 15.54 4.55 16.42
N ILE A 710 14.98 4.68 17.62
CA ILE A 710 14.11 3.69 18.25
C ILE A 710 12.83 4.31 18.79
N ALA A 711 11.76 3.52 18.86
CA ALA A 711 10.51 3.92 19.51
C ALA A 711 10.60 3.87 21.05
N ASN A 712 9.64 4.48 21.75
CA ASN A 712 9.55 4.45 23.21
C ASN A 712 9.02 3.11 23.73
N ASN A 713 9.91 2.15 23.92
CA ASN A 713 9.60 0.92 24.65
C ASN A 713 10.73 0.64 25.67
N PRO A 714 10.42 0.34 26.95
CA PRO A 714 11.44 0.11 27.97
C PRO A 714 12.44 -1.00 27.61
N PHE A 715 11.98 -2.04 26.91
CA PHE A 715 12.80 -3.17 26.50
C PHE A 715 13.89 -2.77 25.49
N MET A 716 13.61 -1.76 24.66
CA MET A 716 14.58 -1.19 23.71
C MET A 716 15.48 -0.15 24.38
N ARG A 717 14.91 0.64 25.29
CA ARG A 717 15.57 1.84 25.82
C ARG A 717 16.62 1.59 26.87
N THR A 718 17.66 2.41 26.91
CA THR A 718 18.72 2.42 27.92
C THR A 718 18.90 3.83 28.49
N SER A 719 19.65 3.95 29.59
CA SER A 719 20.05 5.24 30.17
C SER A 719 20.96 6.06 29.25
N SER A 720 21.57 5.45 28.23
CA SER A 720 22.42 6.10 27.23
C SER A 720 21.64 6.71 26.06
N ASP A 721 20.33 6.46 25.97
CA ASP A 721 19.52 6.96 24.86
C ASP A 721 19.16 8.43 25.06
N PHE A 722 19.12 9.16 23.95
CA PHE A 722 18.88 10.60 23.94
C PHE A 722 17.61 10.91 23.16
N GLN A 723 16.74 11.75 23.73
CA GLN A 723 15.57 12.30 23.04
C GLN A 723 15.85 13.72 22.58
N PRO A 724 15.92 13.99 21.27
CA PRO A 724 15.88 15.36 20.76
C PRO A 724 14.64 16.10 21.27
N ALA A 725 14.77 17.39 21.55
CA ALA A 725 13.72 18.18 22.22
C ALA A 725 12.38 18.24 21.46
N ASN A 726 12.41 18.11 20.12
CA ASN A 726 11.22 18.09 19.27
C ASN A 726 10.73 16.68 18.92
N TRP A 727 11.30 15.63 19.51
CA TRP A 727 10.84 14.26 19.33
C TRP A 727 9.89 13.87 20.46
N VAL A 728 8.84 13.12 20.11
CA VAL A 728 7.88 12.57 21.07
C VAL A 728 7.89 11.06 20.92
N ASN A 729 8.21 10.36 22.02
CA ASN A 729 8.31 8.89 22.09
C ASN A 729 9.23 8.27 21.03
N THR A 730 10.23 9.03 20.57
CA THR A 730 11.27 8.57 19.65
C THR A 730 12.60 8.92 20.26
N TYR A 731 13.58 8.04 20.18
CA TYR A 731 14.88 8.19 20.84
C TYR A 731 16.02 7.83 19.89
N ARG A 732 17.16 8.45 20.10
CA ARG A 732 18.44 8.07 19.51
C ARG A 732 19.21 7.20 20.49
N SER A 733 19.53 5.99 20.09
CA SER A 733 20.34 5.03 20.84
C SER A 733 21.74 4.92 20.25
N PRO A 734 22.82 4.91 21.06
CA PRO A 734 24.18 4.64 20.56
C PRO A 734 24.38 3.17 20.17
N TYR A 735 23.43 2.30 20.50
CA TYR A 735 23.52 0.87 20.27
C TYR A 735 23.11 0.49 18.84
N LYS A 736 23.62 -0.65 18.39
CA LYS A 736 23.14 -1.36 17.21
C LYS A 736 22.22 -2.49 17.66
N PHE A 737 21.15 -2.74 16.92
CA PHE A 737 20.21 -3.81 17.23
C PHE A 737 20.25 -4.87 16.13
N ALA A 738 19.93 -6.11 16.48
CA ALA A 738 19.62 -7.18 15.56
C ALA A 738 18.13 -7.41 15.48
N TYR A 739 17.70 -7.84 14.31
CA TYR A 739 16.46 -8.56 14.13
C TYR A 739 16.68 -9.99 14.64
N THR A 740 15.91 -10.41 15.65
CA THR A 740 15.98 -11.78 16.17
C THR A 740 14.64 -12.46 16.11
N THR A 741 14.66 -13.77 15.80
CA THR A 741 13.48 -14.60 15.72
C THR A 741 13.58 -15.81 16.64
N LEU A 742 12.44 -16.25 17.18
CA LEU A 742 12.32 -17.53 17.87
C LEU A 742 11.16 -18.34 17.25
N THR A 743 11.48 -19.42 16.53
CA THR A 743 10.49 -20.17 15.74
C THR A 743 10.52 -21.68 15.98
N ALA A 744 9.41 -22.34 15.65
CA ALA A 744 9.31 -23.79 15.60
C ALA A 744 9.67 -24.26 14.17
N PRO A 745 9.93 -25.55 13.96
CA PRO A 745 10.54 -26.08 12.74
C PRO A 745 9.62 -26.20 11.53
N SER A 746 8.32 -26.03 11.72
CA SER A 746 7.43 -25.83 10.60
C SER A 746 7.55 -24.33 10.28
N ALA A 747 7.97 -23.99 9.05
CA ALA A 747 8.15 -22.60 8.61
C ALA A 747 6.85 -21.76 8.68
N TYR A 748 5.73 -22.39 9.07
CA TYR A 748 4.41 -21.82 9.25
C TYR A 748 3.82 -22.04 10.67
N ASP A 749 4.54 -22.70 11.59
CA ASP A 749 4.14 -22.77 13.00
C ASP A 749 4.96 -21.76 13.81
N PRO A 750 4.38 -20.63 14.23
CA PRO A 750 5.00 -19.85 15.29
C PRO A 750 5.18 -20.76 16.52
N ILE A 751 6.22 -20.53 17.32
CA ILE A 751 6.18 -21.04 18.69
C ILE A 751 5.04 -20.28 19.36
N ILE A 752 3.86 -20.89 19.39
CA ILE A 752 2.71 -20.42 20.16
C ILE A 752 3.03 -20.76 21.62
N THR A 753 3.94 -19.99 22.21
CA THR A 753 4.24 -20.07 23.64
C THR A 753 4.34 -18.70 24.23
N ASP A 754 3.72 -18.55 25.40
CA ASP A 754 3.94 -17.41 26.24
C ASP A 754 5.33 -17.48 26.86
N MET A 755 5.99 -16.33 26.89
CA MET A 755 7.29 -16.21 27.51
C MET A 755 7.48 -14.84 28.12
N THR A 756 8.26 -14.80 29.19
CA THR A 756 8.84 -13.56 29.68
C THR A 756 10.25 -13.46 29.11
N VAL A 757 10.57 -12.31 28.53
CA VAL A 757 11.91 -12.01 28.03
C VAL A 757 12.48 -10.85 28.83
N THR A 758 13.64 -11.08 29.44
CA THR A 758 14.32 -10.10 30.29
C THR A 758 15.65 -9.70 29.69
N ARG A 759 15.86 -8.40 29.47
CA ARG A 759 17.17 -7.84 29.14
C ARG A 759 17.90 -7.47 30.44
N GLU A 760 19.04 -8.10 30.67
CA GLU A 760 19.83 -7.94 31.90
C GLU A 760 21.30 -7.67 31.60
N ARG A 761 21.94 -6.85 32.44
CA ARG A 761 23.38 -6.57 32.42
C ARG A 761 23.84 -6.29 33.84
N ASP A 762 25.08 -6.66 34.14
CA ASP A 762 25.69 -6.37 35.43
C ASP A 762 25.58 -4.88 35.77
N ASN A 763 25.17 -4.57 37.00
CA ASN A 763 25.01 -3.21 37.53
C ASN A 763 23.94 -2.35 36.83
N GLN A 764 22.96 -2.97 36.16
CA GLN A 764 21.76 -2.30 35.66
C GLN A 764 20.51 -3.08 36.09
N PRO A 765 19.40 -2.40 36.43
CA PRO A 765 18.13 -3.08 36.68
C PRO A 765 17.69 -3.87 35.44
N PRO A 766 17.20 -5.11 35.59
CA PRO A 766 16.65 -5.87 34.48
C PRO A 766 15.39 -5.17 33.94
N VAL A 767 15.16 -5.30 32.64
CA VAL A 767 13.93 -4.85 31.99
C VAL A 767 13.29 -6.04 31.30
N SER A 768 12.04 -6.31 31.64
CA SER A 768 11.30 -7.45 31.11
C SER A 768 10.17 -7.00 30.19
N MET A 769 9.75 -7.93 29.33
CA MET A 769 8.49 -7.87 28.62
C MET A 769 7.84 -9.26 28.63
N TYR A 770 6.51 -9.28 28.57
CA TYR A 770 5.74 -10.49 28.31
C TYR A 770 5.42 -10.59 26.82
N TYR A 771 5.72 -11.73 26.21
CA TYR A 771 5.32 -12.05 24.85
C TYR A 771 4.15 -13.03 24.89
N SER A 772 2.98 -12.59 24.40
CA SER A 772 1.79 -13.41 24.39
C SER A 772 1.70 -14.25 23.11
N HIS A 773 1.27 -15.49 23.26
CA HIS A 773 0.90 -16.35 22.14
C HIS A 773 -0.32 -15.80 21.35
N LEU A 774 -1.15 -14.96 21.96
CA LEU A 774 -2.34 -14.34 21.35
C LEU A 774 -2.01 -13.31 20.27
N PHE A 775 -0.74 -12.95 20.11
CA PHE A 775 -0.28 -12.16 18.97
C PHE A 775 -0.37 -12.94 17.64
N ASP A 776 -0.49 -14.27 17.69
CA ASP A 776 -0.70 -15.18 16.55
C ASP A 776 0.34 -15.02 15.43
N VAL A 777 1.60 -14.81 15.81
CA VAL A 777 2.72 -14.58 14.89
C VAL A 777 4.05 -15.09 15.44
N GLN A 778 5.08 -15.27 14.60
CA GLN A 778 6.41 -15.67 15.07
C GLN A 778 7.01 -14.59 15.99
N VAL A 779 7.73 -15.03 17.02
CA VAL A 779 8.40 -14.17 17.98
C VAL A 779 9.50 -13.39 17.29
N GLU A 780 9.39 -12.06 17.29
CA GLU A 780 10.37 -11.12 16.75
C GLU A 780 10.73 -10.09 17.80
N LEU A 781 12.03 -9.88 18.05
CA LEU A 781 12.52 -8.91 19.04
C LEU A 781 13.76 -8.16 18.54
N PRO A 782 13.85 -6.83 18.79
CA PRO A 782 15.03 -6.03 18.50
C PRO A 782 16.05 -6.14 19.64
N LEU A 783 17.17 -6.83 19.44
CA LEU A 783 18.16 -7.06 20.51
C LEU A 783 19.45 -6.27 20.25
N ILE A 784 19.96 -5.55 21.24
CA ILE A 784 21.29 -4.90 21.17
C ILE A 784 22.38 -5.95 20.92
N VAL A 785 23.22 -5.69 19.91
CA VAL A 785 24.37 -6.54 19.56
C VAL A 785 25.69 -6.02 20.12
N ASN A 786 26.67 -6.91 20.23
CA ASN A 786 28.05 -6.60 20.63
C ASN A 786 28.20 -5.93 22.00
N ASP A 787 27.23 -6.11 22.89
CA ASP A 787 27.28 -5.61 24.26
C ASP A 787 27.31 -6.79 25.26
N SER A 788 27.47 -6.44 26.53
CA SER A 788 27.42 -7.32 27.68
C SER A 788 26.01 -7.80 28.06
N TYR A 789 24.93 -7.18 27.54
CA TYR A 789 23.55 -7.60 27.80
C TYR A 789 23.31 -9.08 27.51
N TYR A 790 22.54 -9.72 28.38
CA TYR A 790 21.90 -11.01 28.17
C TYR A 790 20.40 -10.83 27.96
N TYR A 791 19.85 -11.58 27.01
CA TYR A 791 18.42 -11.68 26.77
C TYR A 791 17.93 -13.03 27.27
N THR A 792 17.25 -12.99 28.41
CA THR A 792 16.83 -14.16 29.16
C THR A 792 15.40 -14.51 28.81
N TYR A 793 15.23 -15.62 28.11
CA TYR A 793 13.96 -16.21 27.72
C TYR A 793 13.51 -17.18 28.81
N LYS A 794 12.31 -16.94 29.33
CA LYS A 794 11.63 -17.79 30.28
C LYS A 794 10.31 -18.25 29.68
N PHE A 795 10.26 -19.51 29.28
CA PHE A 795 9.03 -20.12 28.76
C PHE A 795 8.03 -20.36 29.88
N HIS A 796 6.77 -20.02 29.61
CA HIS A 796 5.61 -20.42 30.43
C HIS A 796 4.98 -21.70 29.88
N THR A 797 5.06 -21.92 28.57
CA THR A 797 4.71 -23.18 27.91
C THR A 797 5.91 -23.71 27.13
N ILE A 798 6.14 -25.03 27.14
CA ILE A 798 7.30 -25.60 26.44
C ILE A 798 7.04 -25.57 24.92
N PRO A 799 8.01 -25.11 24.09
CA PRO A 799 7.89 -25.18 22.64
C PRO A 799 7.60 -26.61 22.14
N GLN A 800 6.72 -26.74 21.15
CA GLN A 800 6.37 -28.04 20.58
C GLN A 800 7.56 -28.71 19.88
N GLY A 801 7.56 -30.04 19.85
CA GLY A 801 8.52 -30.83 19.08
C GLY A 801 9.92 -30.96 19.69
N ASN A 802 10.09 -30.63 20.98
CA ASN A 802 11.33 -30.71 21.73
C ASN A 802 12.50 -29.92 21.10
N ARG A 803 12.18 -28.81 20.44
CA ARG A 803 13.16 -27.91 19.82
C ARG A 803 12.61 -26.51 19.58
N PHE A 804 13.52 -25.55 19.43
CA PHE A 804 13.25 -24.23 18.88
C PHE A 804 14.43 -23.75 18.03
N ILE A 805 14.19 -22.72 17.21
CA ILE A 805 15.17 -22.09 16.34
C ILE A 805 15.38 -20.65 16.81
N LEU A 806 16.62 -20.27 17.09
CA LEU A 806 17.00 -18.88 17.33
C LEU A 806 17.65 -18.31 16.07
N GLY A 807 17.12 -17.19 15.58
CA GLY A 807 17.62 -16.47 14.42
C GLY A 807 18.23 -15.11 14.79
N ILE A 808 19.28 -14.69 14.08
CA ILE A 808 19.84 -13.34 14.10
C ILE A 808 20.01 -12.84 12.65
N GLY A 809 19.50 -11.64 12.35
CA GLY A 809 19.53 -11.01 11.03
C GLY A 809 19.64 -9.48 11.11
N ASP A 810 19.68 -8.83 9.94
CA ASP A 810 19.85 -7.36 9.77
C ASP A 810 21.08 -6.76 10.47
N VAL A 811 22.14 -7.55 10.59
CA VAL A 811 23.40 -7.14 11.24
C VAL A 811 24.61 -7.61 10.44
N ALA A 812 25.80 -7.11 10.78
CA ALA A 812 27.02 -7.44 10.06
C ALA A 812 27.50 -8.86 10.43
N VAL A 813 28.36 -9.43 9.59
CA VAL A 813 29.09 -10.67 9.94
C VAL A 813 29.86 -10.44 11.24
N ASN A 814 29.83 -11.43 12.13
CA ASN A 814 30.43 -11.41 13.47
C ASN A 814 29.76 -10.49 14.50
N ASP A 815 28.67 -9.80 14.17
CA ASP A 815 27.84 -9.22 15.22
C ASP A 815 27.21 -10.35 16.05
N PHE A 816 27.18 -10.19 17.38
CA PHE A 816 26.66 -11.23 18.27
C PHE A 816 25.60 -10.73 19.24
N ILE A 817 24.72 -11.65 19.63
CA ILE A 817 23.83 -11.54 20.79
C ILE A 817 24.21 -12.58 21.84
N LYS A 818 23.78 -12.34 23.08
CA LYS A 818 23.89 -13.31 24.17
C LYS A 818 22.51 -13.58 24.73
N THR A 819 22.12 -14.85 24.73
CA THR A 819 20.81 -15.28 25.21
C THR A 819 20.97 -16.31 26.34
N ARG A 820 20.00 -16.32 27.25
CA ARG A 820 19.86 -17.32 28.31
C ARG A 820 18.46 -17.91 28.21
N PHE A 821 18.35 -19.23 28.21
CA PHE A 821 17.07 -19.93 28.27
C PHE A 821 16.95 -20.60 29.63
N ARG A 822 16.07 -20.06 30.49
CA ARG A 822 15.92 -20.56 31.86
C ARG A 822 15.29 -21.94 31.91
N ASP A 823 15.77 -22.78 32.83
CA ASP A 823 15.35 -24.17 33.07
C ASP A 823 15.63 -25.18 31.93
N VAL A 824 16.07 -24.73 30.75
CA VAL A 824 16.26 -25.59 29.58
C VAL A 824 17.58 -26.38 29.65
N GLY A 825 18.61 -25.86 30.32
CA GLY A 825 19.97 -26.43 30.37
C GLY A 825 20.07 -27.84 30.95
N ASN A 826 19.10 -28.24 31.77
CA ASN A 826 19.00 -29.58 32.38
C ASN A 826 18.16 -30.58 31.57
N TYR A 827 17.56 -30.17 30.45
CA TYR A 827 16.75 -31.08 29.64
C TYR A 827 17.63 -32.21 29.07
N PRO A 828 17.19 -33.48 29.14
CA PRO A 828 17.96 -34.61 28.63
C PRO A 828 18.30 -34.46 27.14
N GLY A 829 19.57 -34.70 26.80
CA GLY A 829 20.03 -34.69 25.40
C GLY A 829 20.11 -33.31 24.75
N ILE A 830 20.19 -32.24 25.55
CA ILE A 830 20.28 -30.89 24.99
C ILE A 830 21.53 -30.69 24.14
N ARG A 831 21.32 -30.08 22.97
CA ARG A 831 22.37 -29.75 22.01
C ARG A 831 21.97 -28.51 21.21
N VAL A 832 22.99 -27.80 20.73
CA VAL A 832 22.82 -26.63 19.87
C VAL A 832 23.54 -26.88 18.54
N GLU A 833 22.82 -26.74 17.44
CA GLU A 833 23.26 -27.09 16.09
C GLU A 833 23.07 -25.91 15.13
N HIS A 834 23.94 -25.74 14.16
CA HIS A 834 23.72 -24.80 13.05
C HIS A 834 22.57 -25.27 12.14
N ASP A 835 21.75 -24.34 11.65
CA ASP A 835 20.60 -24.71 10.81
C ASP A 835 21.03 -25.30 9.45
N VAL A 836 22.00 -24.67 8.80
CA VAL A 836 22.37 -24.97 7.40
C VAL A 836 23.01 -26.35 7.22
N ASN A 837 23.79 -26.82 8.20
CA ASN A 837 24.57 -28.06 8.09
C ASN A 837 24.39 -29.03 9.26
N ASN A 838 23.51 -28.71 10.22
CA ASN A 838 23.33 -29.45 11.48
C ASN A 838 24.64 -29.67 12.26
N ALA A 839 25.67 -28.85 12.04
CA ALA A 839 26.92 -28.96 12.77
C ALA A 839 26.73 -28.54 14.23
N LEU A 840 27.22 -29.35 15.16
CA LEU A 840 27.17 -29.05 16.58
C LEU A 840 28.03 -27.82 16.90
N LEU A 841 27.46 -26.90 17.68
CA LEU A 841 28.25 -25.86 18.31
C LEU A 841 29.13 -26.46 19.40
N SER A 842 30.29 -25.85 19.62
CA SER A 842 31.15 -26.19 20.76
C SER A 842 30.46 -25.82 22.07
N GLN A 843 30.55 -26.68 23.08
CA GLN A 843 30.13 -26.36 24.44
C GLN A 843 31.30 -25.72 25.20
N ALA A 844 31.09 -24.52 25.75
CA ALA A 844 32.05 -23.85 26.60
C ALA A 844 32.15 -24.53 27.98
N SER A 845 33.33 -24.46 28.62
CA SER A 845 33.58 -25.07 29.94
C SER A 845 33.00 -24.29 31.12
N SER A 846 32.67 -23.01 30.91
CA SER A 846 32.09 -22.11 31.91
C SER A 846 31.37 -20.95 31.23
N LYS A 847 30.54 -20.21 31.97
CA LYS A 847 29.95 -18.96 31.49
C LYS A 847 31.00 -17.93 31.07
N ALA A 848 32.11 -17.83 31.81
CA ALA A 848 33.21 -16.93 31.45
C ALA A 848 33.88 -17.34 30.12
N ALA A 849 34.02 -18.64 29.86
CA ALA A 849 34.52 -19.14 28.58
C ALA A 849 33.56 -18.84 27.42
N LEU A 850 32.24 -18.94 27.65
CA LEU A 850 31.21 -18.52 26.68
C LEU A 850 31.30 -17.01 26.38
N ASP A 851 31.36 -16.17 27.42
CA ASP A 851 31.42 -14.70 27.27
C ASP A 851 32.66 -14.27 26.45
N ASN A 852 33.80 -14.95 26.64
CA ASN A 852 35.05 -14.68 25.93
C ASN A 852 35.16 -15.33 24.53
N ALA A 853 34.20 -16.17 24.13
CA ALA A 853 34.26 -16.86 22.85
C ALA A 853 34.11 -15.89 21.67
N THR A 854 34.82 -16.15 20.58
CA THR A 854 34.79 -15.37 19.34
C THR A 854 34.01 -16.05 18.22
N VAL A 855 33.36 -17.18 18.52
CA VAL A 855 32.52 -17.95 17.61
C VAL A 855 31.27 -18.38 18.35
N SER A 856 30.21 -18.74 17.61
CA SER A 856 28.97 -19.24 18.19
C SER A 856 29.23 -20.45 19.09
N THR A 857 28.77 -20.39 20.33
CA THR A 857 28.98 -21.44 21.34
C THR A 857 27.87 -21.39 22.39
N TYR A 858 27.74 -22.44 23.18
CA TYR A 858 26.77 -22.51 24.27
C TYR A 858 27.42 -23.03 25.55
N TYR A 859 26.83 -22.69 26.70
CA TYR A 859 27.21 -23.21 28.01
C TYR A 859 25.97 -23.74 28.71
N ARG A 860 26.08 -24.95 29.27
CA ARG A 860 25.05 -25.53 30.12
C ARG A 860 25.45 -25.35 31.56
N ASP A 861 24.63 -24.62 32.31
CA ASP A 861 24.80 -24.49 33.74
C ASP A 861 23.88 -25.49 34.45
N THR A 862 24.43 -26.65 34.79
CA THR A 862 23.64 -27.72 35.43
C THR A 862 23.27 -27.40 36.88
N SER A 863 23.89 -26.38 37.49
CA SER A 863 23.63 -26.01 38.88
C SER A 863 22.31 -25.26 39.06
N ASN A 864 21.96 -24.40 38.09
CA ASN A 864 20.71 -23.64 38.07
C ASN A 864 19.75 -24.09 36.96
N GLY A 865 20.20 -24.96 36.05
CA GLY A 865 19.39 -25.51 34.96
C GLY A 865 19.29 -24.62 33.72
N ASP A 866 20.14 -23.60 33.56
CA ASP A 866 20.07 -22.67 32.45
C ASP A 866 20.91 -23.11 31.22
N LEU A 867 20.42 -22.76 30.04
CA LEU A 867 21.20 -22.82 28.80
C LEU A 867 21.60 -21.41 28.39
N TRP A 868 22.90 -21.17 28.26
CA TRP A 868 23.46 -19.91 27.80
C TRP A 868 23.98 -20.06 26.37
N VAL A 869 23.70 -19.10 25.49
CA VAL A 869 24.13 -19.13 24.08
C VAL A 869 24.72 -17.79 23.71
N LYS A 870 25.93 -17.77 23.15
CA LYS A 870 26.51 -16.61 22.48
C LYS A 870 26.47 -16.88 20.98
N PHE A 871 25.69 -16.08 20.26
CA PHE A 871 25.32 -16.37 18.88
C PHE A 871 25.80 -15.26 17.94
N PHE A 872 26.68 -15.61 17.01
CA PHE A 872 27.22 -14.70 16.00
C PHE A 872 26.48 -14.84 14.68
N ASN A 873 26.21 -13.72 14.04
CA ASN A 873 25.78 -13.70 12.65
C ASN A 873 26.93 -14.16 11.73
N GLN A 874 26.64 -15.07 10.81
CA GLN A 874 27.63 -15.69 9.92
C GLN A 874 27.39 -15.40 8.44
N THR A 875 26.22 -14.86 8.07
CA THR A 875 25.91 -14.60 6.66
C THR A 875 26.35 -13.21 6.21
N THR A 876 26.91 -13.16 5.00
CA THR A 876 27.21 -11.94 4.24
C THR A 876 26.04 -11.46 3.39
N VAL A 877 24.99 -12.29 3.24
CA VAL A 877 23.80 -11.97 2.45
C VAL A 877 22.92 -11.01 3.27
N ALA A 878 22.63 -9.84 2.70
CA ALA A 878 21.76 -8.85 3.34
C ALA A 878 20.41 -9.47 3.70
N HIS A 879 19.89 -9.12 4.88
CA HIS A 879 18.57 -9.57 5.38
C HIS A 879 18.39 -11.08 5.57
N GLN A 880 19.38 -11.91 5.23
CA GLN A 880 19.38 -13.32 5.58
C GLN A 880 19.61 -13.48 7.09
N THR A 881 18.86 -14.39 7.69
CA THR A 881 18.99 -14.73 9.11
C THR A 881 19.95 -15.91 9.28
N THR A 882 20.99 -15.76 10.10
CA THR A 882 21.75 -16.91 10.60
C THR A 882 20.93 -17.60 11.68
N ARG A 883 20.86 -18.94 11.69
CA ARG A 883 20.00 -19.70 12.61
C ARG A 883 20.75 -20.81 13.34
N VAL A 884 20.32 -21.08 14.57
CA VAL A 884 20.72 -22.24 15.38
C VAL A 884 19.50 -22.97 15.92
N PHE A 885 19.55 -24.30 15.88
CA PHE A 885 18.59 -25.19 16.53
C PHE A 885 19.02 -25.46 17.96
N VAL A 886 18.09 -25.34 18.90
CA VAL A 886 18.22 -25.93 20.24
C VAL A 886 17.28 -27.12 20.31
N ARG A 887 17.80 -28.31 20.63
CA ARG A 887 17.04 -29.57 20.64
C ARG A 887 17.27 -30.34 21.93
N TRP A 888 16.27 -31.09 22.37
CA TRP A 888 16.36 -32.00 23.51
C TRP A 888 15.53 -33.28 23.26
N ASN A 889 15.63 -34.26 24.16
CA ASN A 889 14.97 -35.56 24.02
C ASN A 889 13.62 -35.62 24.75
N SER A 890 13.53 -35.02 25.93
CA SER A 890 12.31 -34.96 26.73
C SER A 890 12.26 -33.69 27.56
N ASN A 891 11.06 -33.22 27.84
CA ASN A 891 10.81 -32.00 28.60
C ASN A 891 11.22 -32.16 30.07
N GLY A 892 11.80 -31.10 30.64
CA GLY A 892 11.95 -30.94 32.09
C GLY A 892 10.83 -30.06 32.68
N ALA A 893 10.94 -29.74 33.97
CA ALA A 893 10.03 -28.85 34.66
C ALA A 893 10.38 -27.38 34.38
N LEU A 894 9.35 -26.54 34.22
CA LEU A 894 9.48 -25.09 34.19
C LEU A 894 9.17 -24.52 35.59
N SER A 895 10.01 -23.63 36.08
CA SER A 895 9.71 -22.81 37.26
C SER A 895 8.64 -21.74 36.95
N THR A 896 7.94 -21.24 37.96
CA THR A 896 7.09 -20.04 37.80
C THR A 896 7.96 -18.79 37.83
N VAL A 897 7.65 -17.78 37.01
CA VAL A 897 8.24 -16.43 37.10
C VAL A 897 7.13 -15.45 37.46
N ASP A 898 7.46 -14.55 38.38
CA ASP A 898 6.67 -13.42 38.87
C ASP A 898 7.65 -12.23 38.80
N THR A 899 7.52 -11.43 37.73
CA THR A 899 8.48 -10.41 37.34
C THR A 899 8.32 -9.13 38.13
N ASP A 900 7.08 -8.75 38.43
CA ASP A 900 6.76 -7.54 39.16
C ASP A 900 6.70 -7.76 40.69
N GLY A 901 6.70 -9.02 41.13
CA GLY A 901 6.78 -9.45 42.52
C GLY A 901 5.46 -9.34 43.26
N ASP A 902 4.33 -9.28 42.57
CA ASP A 902 3.04 -9.06 43.21
C ASP A 902 2.42 -10.36 43.81
N GLY A 903 3.15 -11.46 43.71
CA GLY A 903 2.75 -12.77 44.20
C GLY A 903 1.88 -13.55 43.22
N MET A 904 1.73 -13.08 41.98
CA MET A 904 1.14 -13.79 40.86
C MET A 904 2.18 -14.03 39.77
N GLY A 905 2.16 -15.20 39.14
CA GLY A 905 3.09 -15.48 38.04
C GLY A 905 2.66 -14.84 36.74
N ASP A 906 3.60 -14.39 35.92
CA ASP A 906 3.35 -13.53 34.75
C ASP A 906 2.30 -14.12 33.78
N TYR A 907 2.29 -15.45 33.63
CA TYR A 907 1.35 -16.17 32.77
C TYR A 907 -0.11 -16.03 33.25
N ALA A 908 -0.32 -16.11 34.57
CA ALA A 908 -1.65 -16.00 35.16
C ALA A 908 -2.20 -14.58 35.03
N GLU A 909 -1.33 -13.58 35.13
CA GLU A 909 -1.65 -12.17 34.98
C GLU A 909 -2.02 -11.81 33.54
N ALA A 910 -1.18 -12.21 32.60
CA ALA A 910 -1.37 -11.91 31.19
C ALA A 910 -2.63 -12.56 30.60
N LEU A 911 -3.08 -13.70 31.14
CA LEU A 911 -4.29 -14.39 30.71
C LEU A 911 -5.50 -14.16 31.62
N GLY A 912 -5.34 -13.45 32.73
CA GLY A 912 -6.38 -13.28 33.74
C GLY A 912 -6.89 -14.61 34.33
N THR A 913 -6.03 -15.63 34.38
CA THR A 913 -6.37 -16.99 34.88
C THR A 913 -6.05 -17.20 36.36
N GLY A 914 -5.59 -16.15 37.04
CA GLY A 914 -5.35 -16.16 38.48
C GLY A 914 -6.64 -16.24 39.30
N ASP A 915 -6.60 -16.99 40.40
CA ASP A 915 -7.74 -17.35 41.26
C ASP A 915 -8.51 -16.16 41.90
N TYR A 916 -8.03 -14.93 41.75
CA TYR A 916 -8.51 -13.75 42.48
C TYR A 916 -8.61 -12.44 41.67
N VAL A 917 -8.43 -12.47 40.34
CA VAL A 917 -8.27 -11.24 39.52
C VAL A 917 -9.54 -10.89 38.74
N THR A 918 -9.79 -9.59 38.53
CA THR A 918 -10.73 -9.07 37.52
C THR A 918 -9.98 -8.75 36.23
N GLY A 919 -9.79 -9.74 35.35
CA GLY A 919 -9.24 -9.52 34.00
C GLY A 919 -7.71 -9.65 33.87
N VAL A 920 -7.17 -9.12 32.78
CA VAL A 920 -5.74 -9.20 32.40
C VAL A 920 -4.95 -8.09 33.10
N ARG A 921 -3.82 -8.43 33.75
CA ARG A 921 -2.92 -7.50 34.47
C ARG A 921 -1.52 -7.46 33.87
N ASP A 922 -0.85 -6.32 33.95
CA ASP A 922 0.52 -6.06 33.47
C ASP A 922 1.56 -6.86 34.25
N PRO A 923 2.12 -7.94 33.68
CA PRO A 923 3.04 -8.79 34.44
C PRO A 923 4.40 -8.13 34.71
N MET A 924 4.63 -6.93 34.16
CA MET A 924 5.85 -6.17 34.35
C MET A 924 5.70 -5.07 35.41
N ARG A 925 4.49 -4.80 35.90
CA ARG A 925 4.20 -3.69 36.83
C ARG A 925 3.06 -4.03 37.80
N SER A 926 3.42 -4.10 39.07
CA SER A 926 2.48 -4.34 40.17
C SER A 926 1.52 -3.18 40.49
N ASN A 927 1.50 -2.11 39.68
CA ASN A 927 0.71 -0.91 39.94
C ASN A 927 -0.78 -1.08 39.65
N ASP A 928 -1.14 -2.23 39.11
CA ASP A 928 -2.49 -2.66 38.80
C ASP A 928 -2.94 -3.83 39.71
N LEU A 929 -2.18 -4.06 40.79
CA LEU A 929 -2.48 -5.01 41.85
C LEU A 929 -3.85 -4.71 42.47
N SER A 930 -4.72 -5.73 42.46
CA SER A 930 -6.09 -5.63 42.96
C SER A 930 -6.56 -6.95 43.58
N PHE A 931 -7.34 -6.84 44.64
CA PHE A 931 -8.00 -7.95 45.33
C PHE A 931 -9.51 -7.67 45.46
N PRO A 932 -10.32 -8.05 44.46
CA PRO A 932 -11.76 -7.78 44.40
C PRO A 932 -12.65 -8.83 45.10
N PHE A 933 -12.07 -9.86 45.75
CA PHE A 933 -12.76 -10.88 46.54
C PHE A 933 -14.05 -11.49 45.91
N ASN A 934 -14.06 -11.68 44.59
CA ASN A 934 -15.25 -12.15 43.85
C ASN A 934 -15.49 -13.67 43.93
N THR A 935 -14.51 -14.45 44.38
CA THR A 935 -14.58 -15.92 44.40
C THR A 935 -14.91 -16.43 45.81
N ASN A 936 -16.14 -16.94 46.00
CA ASN A 936 -16.58 -17.48 47.30
C ASN A 936 -15.59 -18.52 47.87
N GLY A 937 -15.28 -18.41 49.16
CA GLY A 937 -14.36 -19.30 49.88
C GLY A 937 -12.88 -19.02 49.66
N ASN A 938 -12.53 -18.09 48.77
CA ASN A 938 -11.15 -17.81 48.41
C ASN A 938 -10.67 -16.47 49.00
N LEU A 939 -9.77 -16.54 49.98
CA LEU A 939 -9.25 -15.35 50.68
C LEU A 939 -8.18 -14.55 49.90
N ALA A 940 -7.88 -14.93 48.66
CA ALA A 940 -6.86 -14.26 47.84
C ALA A 940 -5.52 -14.12 48.55
N GLY A 941 -4.98 -15.22 49.09
CA GLY A 941 -3.70 -15.24 49.81
C GLY A 941 -3.66 -14.50 51.16
N TRP A 942 -4.74 -13.84 51.57
CA TRP A 942 -4.86 -13.23 52.90
C TRP A 942 -5.20 -14.30 53.94
N ALA A 943 -4.49 -14.29 55.06
CA ALA A 943 -4.69 -15.19 56.18
C ALA A 943 -5.11 -14.41 57.44
N PRO A 944 -6.12 -14.87 58.19
CA PRO A 944 -6.51 -14.26 59.46
C PRO A 944 -5.41 -14.50 60.51
N THR A 945 -5.00 -13.43 61.20
CA THR A 945 -4.03 -13.47 62.30
C THR A 945 -4.50 -12.58 63.46
N GLY A 946 -3.74 -12.51 64.56
CA GLY A 946 -4.10 -11.70 65.73
C GLY A 946 -5.41 -12.16 66.38
N THR A 947 -6.32 -11.22 66.65
CA THR A 947 -7.63 -11.47 67.25
C THR A 947 -8.77 -11.51 66.21
N THR A 948 -8.57 -12.20 65.09
CA THR A 948 -9.61 -12.45 64.07
C THR A 948 -10.29 -13.80 64.34
N SER A 949 -11.59 -13.81 64.64
CA SER A 949 -12.37 -15.05 64.88
C SER A 949 -12.70 -15.83 63.61
N SER A 950 -12.92 -15.14 62.49
CA SER A 950 -13.20 -15.77 61.20
C SER A 950 -12.91 -14.81 60.05
N ALA A 951 -12.44 -15.35 58.94
CA ALA A 951 -12.34 -14.66 57.65
C ALA A 951 -12.91 -15.58 56.57
N THR A 952 -13.85 -15.08 55.76
CA THR A 952 -14.42 -15.82 54.62
C THR A 952 -14.76 -14.87 53.50
N VAL A 953 -14.57 -15.29 52.25
CA VAL A 953 -15.11 -14.57 51.10
C VAL A 953 -16.49 -15.12 50.78
N THR A 954 -17.51 -14.27 50.83
CA THR A 954 -18.87 -14.65 50.46
C THR A 954 -19.62 -13.47 49.87
N GLY A 955 -20.33 -13.70 48.77
CA GLY A 955 -21.16 -12.67 48.16
C GLY A 955 -20.38 -11.57 47.43
N GLY A 956 -19.09 -11.78 47.15
CA GLY A 956 -18.21 -10.78 46.53
C GLY A 956 -17.44 -9.91 47.52
N GLU A 957 -17.42 -10.28 48.81
CA GLU A 957 -16.76 -9.49 49.87
C GLU A 957 -15.92 -10.42 50.75
N LEU A 958 -14.77 -9.93 51.22
CA LEU A 958 -14.04 -10.52 52.33
C LEU A 958 -14.68 -10.07 53.66
N VAL A 959 -15.27 -11.03 54.38
CA VAL A 959 -15.93 -10.83 55.67
C VAL A 959 -14.97 -11.21 56.79
N VAL A 960 -14.55 -10.22 57.58
CA VAL A 960 -13.60 -10.38 58.70
C VAL A 960 -14.32 -10.09 60.02
N ALA A 961 -14.38 -11.08 60.91
CA ALA A 961 -14.98 -10.92 62.25
C ALA A 961 -13.91 -10.87 63.33
N ALA A 962 -13.97 -9.85 64.19
CA ALA A 962 -13.03 -9.63 65.27
C ALA A 962 -13.45 -10.30 66.59
N SER A 963 -12.49 -10.93 67.28
CA SER A 963 -12.64 -11.53 68.61
C SER A 963 -11.97 -10.73 69.73
N GLY A 964 -11.26 -9.65 69.40
CA GLY A 964 -10.47 -8.86 70.35
C GLY A 964 -10.01 -7.51 69.80
N GLY A 965 -8.93 -6.98 70.37
CA GLY A 965 -8.47 -5.61 70.14
C GLY A 965 -7.59 -5.38 68.90
N ASP A 966 -7.13 -6.45 68.24
CA ASP A 966 -6.18 -6.37 67.12
C ASP A 966 -6.49 -7.44 66.04
N PRO A 967 -7.62 -7.33 65.31
CA PRO A 967 -8.00 -8.27 64.25
C PRO A 967 -7.23 -7.98 62.95
N GLN A 968 -6.39 -8.93 62.54
CA GLN A 968 -5.44 -8.78 61.44
C GLN A 968 -5.78 -9.71 60.27
N MET A 969 -5.49 -9.23 59.06
CA MET A 969 -5.37 -10.04 57.85
C MET A 969 -3.96 -9.85 57.28
N THR A 970 -3.22 -10.94 57.06
CA THR A 970 -1.83 -10.89 56.56
C THR A 970 -1.70 -11.60 55.23
N ARG A 971 -0.98 -11.01 54.28
CA ARG A 971 -0.57 -11.66 53.03
C ARG A 971 0.95 -11.56 52.87
N THR A 972 1.59 -12.71 52.72
CA THR A 972 3.05 -12.87 52.54
C THR A 972 3.37 -13.31 51.12
N GLY A 973 4.65 -13.26 50.74
CA GLY A 973 5.12 -13.77 49.45
C GLY A 973 5.13 -12.72 48.34
N PHE A 974 5.02 -11.45 48.71
CA PHE A 974 5.31 -10.35 47.80
C PHE A 974 6.82 -10.16 47.64
N ASN A 975 7.18 -9.47 46.58
CA ASN A 975 8.52 -8.96 46.28
C ASN A 975 8.45 -7.73 45.36
N PHE A 976 7.34 -6.99 45.39
CA PHE A 976 7.10 -5.86 44.49
C PHE A 976 7.74 -4.58 44.98
N LYS A 977 8.03 -3.66 44.05
CA LYS A 977 8.60 -2.35 44.39
C LYS A 977 7.52 -1.41 44.90
N ALA A 978 7.74 -0.85 46.08
CA ALA A 978 6.85 0.12 46.70
C ALA A 978 6.61 1.37 45.81
N SER A 979 7.57 1.72 44.95
CA SER A 979 7.47 2.84 44.00
C SER A 979 6.35 2.69 42.97
N ASP A 980 5.95 1.45 42.67
CA ASP A 980 4.89 1.16 41.70
C ASP A 980 3.50 1.29 42.36
N ASN A 981 3.47 1.33 43.69
CA ASN A 981 2.26 1.31 44.52
C ASN A 981 2.32 2.41 45.57
N LEU A 982 2.12 3.66 45.17
CA LEU A 982 2.20 4.84 46.05
C LEU A 982 0.87 5.21 46.73
N VAL A 983 -0.23 4.63 46.26
CA VAL A 983 -1.56 4.80 46.86
C VAL A 983 -2.23 3.43 46.94
N MET A 984 -2.88 3.16 48.07
CA MET A 984 -3.69 1.96 48.29
C MET A 984 -5.11 2.37 48.65
N PHE A 985 -6.08 1.73 48.01
CA PHE A 985 -7.51 1.93 48.17
C PHE A 985 -8.13 0.69 48.79
N VAL A 986 -8.87 0.84 49.87
CA VAL A 986 -9.63 -0.26 50.47
C VAL A 986 -11.09 0.15 50.52
N ARG A 987 -11.93 -0.50 49.71
CA ARG A 987 -13.38 -0.28 49.72
C ARG A 987 -14.02 -1.22 50.75
N TYR A 988 -14.65 -0.66 51.77
CA TYR A 988 -15.16 -1.45 52.89
C TYR A 988 -16.36 -0.81 53.59
N ARG A 989 -17.03 -1.62 54.42
CA ARG A 989 -18.04 -1.20 55.40
C ARG A 989 -17.86 -1.97 56.71
N SER A 990 -18.35 -1.43 57.82
CA SER A 990 -18.28 -2.11 59.13
C SER A 990 -19.50 -1.80 60.00
N ASN A 991 -19.82 -2.72 60.91
CA ASN A 991 -20.86 -2.50 61.93
C ASN A 991 -20.34 -1.66 63.12
N ALA A 992 -19.03 -1.44 63.22
CA ALA A 992 -18.39 -0.64 64.25
C ALA A 992 -17.70 0.59 63.64
N GLY A 993 -17.34 1.56 64.49
CA GLY A 993 -16.56 2.74 64.11
C GLY A 993 -15.11 2.58 64.55
N GLY A 994 -14.16 3.12 63.80
CA GLY A 994 -12.74 2.90 64.03
C GLY A 994 -11.90 3.15 62.78
N ASN A 995 -10.58 2.99 62.91
CA ASN A 995 -9.65 3.23 61.82
C ASN A 995 -9.20 1.90 61.23
N LEU A 996 -9.06 1.87 59.90
CA LEU A 996 -8.31 0.84 59.20
C LEU A 996 -6.82 1.20 59.28
N GLN A 997 -5.94 0.22 59.51
CA GLN A 997 -4.50 0.44 59.47
C GLN A 997 -3.85 -0.59 58.55
N ILE A 998 -2.85 -0.16 57.79
CA ILE A 998 -2.01 -1.04 56.98
C ILE A 998 -0.60 -1.04 57.56
N PHE A 999 -0.02 -2.22 57.68
CA PHE A 999 1.36 -2.47 58.07
C PHE A 999 2.05 -3.28 56.97
N TRP A 1000 3.37 -3.16 56.85
CA TRP A 1000 4.14 -3.90 55.84
C TRP A 1000 5.50 -4.37 56.37
N ALA A 1001 6.02 -5.42 55.73
CA ALA A 1001 7.42 -5.82 55.84
C ALA A 1001 8.11 -5.54 54.51
N ASP A 1002 9.42 -5.31 54.57
CA ASP A 1002 10.23 -5.00 53.40
C ASP A 1002 11.48 -5.90 53.33
N GLU A 1003 12.41 -5.60 52.44
CA GLU A 1003 13.64 -6.35 52.26
C GLU A 1003 14.58 -6.30 53.48
N THR A 1004 14.34 -5.38 54.44
CA THR A 1004 15.22 -5.17 55.60
C THR A 1004 14.81 -5.97 56.82
N GLY A 1005 13.57 -6.47 56.89
CA GLY A 1005 13.11 -7.25 58.03
C GLY A 1005 11.60 -7.34 58.19
N PRO A 1006 11.13 -7.96 59.29
CA PRO A 1006 9.71 -8.15 59.55
C PRO A 1006 9.02 -6.82 59.88
N ILE A 1007 7.67 -6.85 59.88
CA ILE A 1007 6.81 -5.71 60.21
C ILE A 1007 7.21 -5.05 61.53
N SER A 1008 7.36 -3.73 61.51
CA SER A 1008 7.55 -2.86 62.68
C SER A 1008 6.44 -1.81 62.79
N ALA A 1009 6.31 -1.17 63.95
CA ALA A 1009 5.32 -0.12 64.16
C ALA A 1009 5.53 1.12 63.26
N ALA A 1010 6.77 1.38 62.84
CA ALA A 1010 7.10 2.50 61.94
C ALA A 1010 6.64 2.24 60.50
N GLN A 1011 6.57 0.98 60.08
CA GLN A 1011 6.08 0.54 58.77
C GLN A 1011 4.54 0.42 58.80
N SER A 1012 3.87 1.54 59.06
CA SER A 1012 2.41 1.58 59.11
C SER A 1012 1.82 2.88 58.55
N ALA A 1013 0.56 2.78 58.12
CA ALA A 1013 -0.27 3.93 57.74
C ALA A 1013 -1.71 3.71 58.25
N THR A 1014 -2.38 4.79 58.61
CA THR A 1014 -3.73 4.75 59.21
C THR A 1014 -4.68 5.59 58.37
N ALA A 1015 -5.80 5.00 57.97
CA ALA A 1015 -6.84 5.69 57.23
C ALA A 1015 -7.69 6.59 58.15
N ALA A 1016 -8.51 7.46 57.56
CA ALA A 1016 -9.52 8.21 58.29
C ALA A 1016 -10.50 7.27 59.02
N SER A 1017 -11.04 7.74 60.14
CA SER A 1017 -11.94 6.93 60.97
C SER A 1017 -13.27 6.69 60.28
N TYR A 1018 -13.71 5.44 60.26
CA TYR A 1018 -15.00 5.00 59.73
C TYR A 1018 -16.11 5.24 60.75
N VAL A 1019 -17.25 5.73 60.29
CA VAL A 1019 -18.47 5.86 61.09
C VAL A 1019 -19.27 4.57 60.98
N ALA A 1020 -19.55 3.93 62.12
CA ALA A 1020 -20.29 2.68 62.21
C ALA A 1020 -21.56 2.68 61.33
N ASN A 1021 -21.75 1.64 60.51
CA ASN A 1021 -22.91 1.45 59.64
C ASN A 1021 -23.16 2.57 58.62
N SER A 1022 -22.14 3.35 58.24
CA SER A 1022 -22.28 4.47 57.28
C SER A 1022 -22.29 4.09 55.79
N GLY A 1023 -22.38 2.79 55.49
CA GLY A 1023 -22.33 2.24 54.12
C GLY A 1023 -20.90 2.07 53.59
N TYR A 1024 -20.77 1.77 52.30
CA TYR A 1024 -19.45 1.62 51.66
C TYR A 1024 -18.67 2.94 51.65
N ARG A 1025 -17.38 2.84 51.98
CA ARG A 1025 -16.40 3.92 51.88
C ARG A 1025 -15.10 3.36 51.33
N THR A 1026 -14.31 4.22 50.68
CA THR A 1026 -12.94 3.91 50.28
C THR A 1026 -11.97 4.55 51.26
N ALA A 1027 -11.21 3.75 51.99
CA ALA A 1027 -10.04 4.22 52.71
C ALA A 1027 -8.89 4.41 51.71
N ILE A 1028 -8.29 5.60 51.71
CA ILE A 1028 -7.14 5.93 50.86
C ILE A 1028 -5.90 6.03 51.75
N PHE A 1029 -4.91 5.19 51.50
CA PHE A 1029 -3.59 5.28 52.11
C PHE A 1029 -2.64 5.92 51.12
N ASN A 1030 -2.26 7.18 51.37
CA ASN A 1030 -1.23 7.86 50.59
C ASN A 1030 0.15 7.49 51.15
N LEU A 1031 0.85 6.62 50.43
CA LEU A 1031 2.16 6.08 50.80
C LEU A 1031 3.31 6.84 50.12
N ALA A 1032 3.01 7.73 49.16
CA ALA A 1032 3.97 8.50 48.37
C ALA A 1032 4.94 9.34 49.22
N ASN A 1033 4.54 9.72 50.43
CA ASN A 1033 5.34 10.52 51.35
C ASN A 1033 5.83 9.73 52.58
N ASN A 1034 5.59 8.41 52.63
CA ASN A 1034 6.02 7.60 53.76
C ASN A 1034 7.47 7.11 53.56
N PRO A 1035 8.44 7.53 54.40
CA PRO A 1035 9.85 7.16 54.23
C PRO A 1035 10.11 5.67 54.48
N GLU A 1036 9.23 4.97 55.19
CA GLU A 1036 9.31 3.53 55.42
C GLU A 1036 8.68 2.72 54.27
N TRP A 1037 8.08 3.39 53.28
CA TRP A 1037 7.54 2.76 52.06
C TRP A 1037 8.36 3.11 50.82
N VAL A 1038 8.63 4.40 50.60
CA VAL A 1038 9.27 4.88 49.37
C VAL A 1038 10.67 4.28 49.20
N GLY A 1039 10.91 3.66 48.04
CA GLY A 1039 12.20 3.06 47.69
C GLY A 1039 12.43 1.66 48.27
N ARG A 1040 11.44 1.07 48.95
CA ARG A 1040 11.49 -0.29 49.50
C ARG A 1040 10.94 -1.34 48.52
N THR A 1041 11.25 -2.60 48.79
CA THR A 1041 10.65 -3.79 48.20
C THR A 1041 9.76 -4.46 49.23
N ILE A 1042 8.45 -4.50 48.97
CA ILE A 1042 7.46 -5.01 49.93
C ILE A 1042 7.40 -6.53 49.85
N THR A 1043 7.53 -7.19 51.00
CA THR A 1043 7.54 -8.65 51.12
C THR A 1043 6.29 -9.23 51.80
N GLN A 1044 5.60 -8.39 52.57
CA GLN A 1044 4.38 -8.76 53.30
C GLN A 1044 3.51 -7.52 53.54
N LEU A 1045 2.19 -7.72 53.52
CA LEU A 1045 1.20 -6.75 53.96
C LEU A 1045 0.37 -7.32 55.13
N ARG A 1046 -0.02 -6.44 56.06
CA ARG A 1046 -0.92 -6.73 57.18
C ARG A 1046 -1.96 -5.62 57.27
N LEU A 1047 -3.22 -5.98 57.02
CA LEU A 1047 -4.37 -5.10 57.16
C LEU A 1047 -5.04 -5.32 58.52
N ASP A 1048 -5.05 -4.29 59.35
CA ASP A 1048 -5.76 -4.28 60.62
C ASP A 1048 -7.16 -3.73 60.40
N THR A 1049 -8.13 -4.60 60.66
CA THR A 1049 -9.55 -4.28 60.53
C THR A 1049 -10.08 -3.67 61.84
N LEU A 1050 -11.35 -3.22 61.85
CA LEU A 1050 -11.89 -2.54 63.02
C LEU A 1050 -11.97 -3.46 64.24
N ALA A 1051 -11.42 -2.99 65.36
CA ALA A 1051 -11.29 -3.74 66.61
C ALA A 1051 -12.62 -3.90 67.38
N GLY A 1052 -12.66 -4.87 68.30
CA GLY A 1052 -13.76 -5.12 69.23
C GLY A 1052 -14.45 -6.47 69.01
N ALA A 1053 -14.67 -7.22 70.09
CA ALA A 1053 -15.41 -8.48 70.01
C ALA A 1053 -16.84 -8.24 69.49
N GLY A 1054 -17.20 -8.91 68.39
CA GLY A 1054 -18.49 -8.71 67.70
C GLY A 1054 -18.45 -7.68 66.56
N THR A 1055 -17.31 -7.05 66.31
CA THR A 1055 -17.09 -6.23 65.12
C THR A 1055 -16.95 -7.11 63.88
N THR A 1056 -17.61 -6.73 62.79
CA THR A 1056 -17.47 -7.34 61.46
C THR A 1056 -17.14 -6.25 60.45
N THR A 1057 -16.11 -6.49 59.65
CA THR A 1057 -15.69 -5.63 58.55
C THR A 1057 -15.88 -6.40 57.24
N TRP A 1058 -16.57 -5.79 56.28
CA TRP A 1058 -16.77 -6.33 54.93
C TRP A 1058 -15.91 -5.51 53.98
N ILE A 1059 -14.98 -6.16 53.30
CA ILE A 1059 -14.06 -5.55 52.35
C ILE A 1059 -14.47 -6.00 50.95
N ASP A 1060 -14.81 -5.04 50.10
CA ASP A 1060 -15.20 -5.25 48.71
C ASP A 1060 -13.95 -5.41 47.84
N SER A 1061 -13.05 -4.43 47.88
CA SER A 1061 -11.78 -4.49 47.17
C SER A 1061 -10.61 -3.91 47.96
N ILE A 1062 -9.41 -4.38 47.62
CA ILE A 1062 -8.14 -3.75 47.96
C ILE A 1062 -7.39 -3.51 46.64
N ASP A 1063 -7.22 -2.24 46.26
CA ASP A 1063 -6.63 -1.84 44.99
C ASP A 1063 -5.38 -0.97 45.22
N PHE A 1064 -4.42 -1.05 44.32
CA PHE A 1064 -3.19 -0.24 44.38
C PHE A 1064 -3.01 0.61 43.12
N GLY A 1065 -2.06 1.55 43.21
CA GLY A 1065 -1.52 2.24 42.04
C GLY A 1065 -0.59 3.38 42.41
N THR A 1066 -0.20 4.17 41.42
CA THR A 1066 0.77 5.26 41.58
C THR A 1066 0.13 6.61 41.89
N SER A 1067 -1.12 6.83 41.46
CA SER A 1067 -1.86 8.08 41.60
C SER A 1067 -3.35 7.87 41.33
N ASP A 1068 -4.13 8.88 41.69
CA ASP A 1068 -5.57 9.08 41.43
C ASP A 1068 -5.70 10.54 40.97
N SER A 1069 -5.76 10.76 39.65
CA SER A 1069 -5.60 12.12 39.09
C SER A 1069 -6.87 12.96 39.20
N ASP A 1070 -8.04 12.34 39.26
CA ASP A 1070 -9.33 13.02 39.31
C ASP A 1070 -9.99 12.96 40.71
N GLY A 1071 -9.40 12.21 41.64
CA GLY A 1071 -9.74 12.16 43.05
C GLY A 1071 -11.00 11.35 43.33
N ASP A 1072 -11.38 10.43 42.45
CA ASP A 1072 -12.60 9.65 42.56
C ASP A 1072 -12.47 8.43 43.50
N GLY A 1073 -11.26 8.15 43.99
CA GLY A 1073 -10.97 7.05 44.90
C GLY A 1073 -10.65 5.73 44.19
N ARG A 1074 -10.30 5.75 42.89
CA ARG A 1074 -9.67 4.66 42.16
C ARG A 1074 -8.28 5.07 41.68
N SER A 1075 -7.42 4.10 41.40
CA SER A 1075 -6.12 4.40 40.82
C SER A 1075 -6.23 4.57 39.30
N ASN A 1076 -5.42 5.47 38.72
CA ASN A 1076 -5.37 5.64 37.27
C ASN A 1076 -5.12 4.32 36.52
N ALA A 1077 -4.33 3.42 37.12
CA ALA A 1077 -4.02 2.12 36.55
C ALA A 1077 -5.26 1.22 36.52
N PHE A 1078 -6.03 1.18 37.61
CA PHE A 1078 -7.30 0.46 37.67
C PHE A 1078 -8.34 1.01 36.68
N GLU A 1079 -8.38 2.33 36.50
CA GLU A 1079 -9.28 2.96 35.53
C GLU A 1079 -8.92 2.61 34.09
N VAL A 1080 -7.62 2.63 33.75
CA VAL A 1080 -7.14 2.17 32.43
C VAL A 1080 -7.48 0.69 32.22
N LEU A 1081 -7.25 -0.18 33.23
CA LEU A 1081 -7.61 -1.60 33.17
C LEU A 1081 -9.10 -1.83 32.91
N THR A 1082 -9.96 -1.01 33.50
CA THR A 1082 -11.43 -1.15 33.41
C THR A 1082 -12.04 -0.36 32.24
N GLY A 1083 -11.22 0.36 31.46
CA GLY A 1083 -11.63 1.14 30.30
C GLY A 1083 -12.31 2.48 30.65
N ASN A 1084 -12.05 3.01 31.84
CA ASN A 1084 -12.43 4.34 32.31
C ASN A 1084 -11.28 5.34 32.02
N ASN A 1085 -11.58 6.63 32.01
CA ASN A 1085 -10.63 7.70 31.73
C ASN A 1085 -10.07 8.24 33.06
N PRO A 1086 -8.76 8.06 33.34
CA PRO A 1086 -8.15 8.43 34.62
C PRO A 1086 -8.05 9.94 34.88
N GLU A 1087 -8.63 10.77 34.01
CA GLU A 1087 -8.71 12.24 34.18
C GLU A 1087 -10.17 12.72 34.34
N ASN A 1088 -11.14 11.82 34.47
CA ASN A 1088 -12.56 12.15 34.48
C ASN A 1088 -13.37 11.35 35.49
N ALA A 1089 -13.49 11.90 36.70
CA ALA A 1089 -14.24 11.33 37.81
C ALA A 1089 -15.73 11.03 37.54
N ASN A 1090 -16.28 11.44 36.37
CA ASN A 1090 -17.67 11.19 35.98
C ASN A 1090 -17.87 9.94 35.12
N ASP A 1091 -16.80 9.27 34.68
CA ASP A 1091 -16.91 8.14 33.77
C ASP A 1091 -16.75 6.76 34.40
N LEU A 1092 -16.63 6.71 35.73
CA LEU A 1092 -16.97 5.55 36.55
C LEU A 1092 -18.29 4.96 36.06
N ARG A 1093 -18.19 3.98 35.15
CA ARG A 1093 -19.32 3.13 34.84
C ARG A 1093 -19.57 2.34 36.10
N PHE A 1094 -20.61 2.71 36.82
CA PHE A 1094 -21.09 1.98 38.00
C PHE A 1094 -21.03 0.48 37.71
N GLU A 1095 -20.12 -0.23 38.35
CA GLU A 1095 -20.10 -1.69 38.34
C GLU A 1095 -21.43 -2.13 38.97
N PHE A 1096 -22.37 -2.59 38.14
CA PHE A 1096 -23.66 -3.10 38.61
C PHE A 1096 -23.48 -4.48 39.24
N ASN A 1097 -22.66 -4.55 40.30
CA ASN A 1097 -22.60 -5.68 41.21
C ASN A 1097 -23.15 -5.23 42.57
N LYS A 1098 -24.49 -5.19 42.63
CA LYS A 1098 -25.34 -5.41 43.82
C LYS A 1098 -25.80 -4.23 44.68
N ASP A 1099 -25.29 -3.02 44.53
CA ASP A 1099 -25.74 -1.91 45.39
C ASP A 1099 -26.80 -1.01 44.73
N ASN A 1100 -27.87 -0.71 45.48
CA ASN A 1100 -28.96 0.21 45.12
C ASN A 1100 -28.49 1.68 45.02
N ASP A 1101 -27.45 1.95 44.22
CA ASP A 1101 -26.95 3.29 43.92
C ASP A 1101 -27.93 3.98 42.95
N TYR A 1102 -28.92 4.68 43.48
CA TYR A 1102 -29.79 5.54 42.67
C TYR A 1102 -29.19 6.93 42.53
N LEU A 1103 -29.02 7.40 41.28
CA LEU A 1103 -28.93 8.84 40.99
C LEU A 1103 -30.15 9.32 40.18
N ARG A 1104 -30.78 10.40 40.67
CA ARG A 1104 -31.77 11.19 39.92
C ARG A 1104 -31.08 11.83 38.71
N LEU A 1105 -31.52 11.47 37.50
CA LEU A 1105 -31.03 12.01 36.24
C LEU A 1105 -31.27 13.52 36.11
N GLY A 1106 -30.19 14.28 35.92
CA GLY A 1106 -30.17 15.57 35.25
C GLY A 1106 -29.59 15.39 33.84
N SER A 1107 -30.40 15.69 32.83
CA SER A 1107 -30.17 15.47 31.39
C SER A 1107 -28.78 15.89 30.84
N VAL A 1108 -28.09 14.98 30.16
CA VAL A 1108 -27.20 15.30 29.02
C VAL A 1108 -27.35 14.22 27.94
N ARG A 1109 -27.66 14.66 26.71
CA ARG A 1109 -27.80 13.81 25.52
C ARG A 1109 -26.43 13.41 24.98
N HIS A 1110 -26.17 12.11 24.78
CA HIS A 1110 -25.20 11.66 23.79
C HIS A 1110 -25.79 10.62 22.83
N ARG A 1111 -25.77 10.97 21.55
CA ARG A 1111 -26.03 10.07 20.41
C ARG A 1111 -24.86 9.08 20.29
N ARG A 1112 -25.10 7.78 20.45
CA ARG A 1112 -24.24 6.73 19.90
C ARG A 1112 -24.95 6.07 18.72
N ASN A 1113 -24.38 6.24 17.52
CA ASN A 1113 -24.71 5.45 16.35
C ASN A 1113 -24.06 4.07 16.50
N PHE A 1114 -24.83 3.06 16.90
CA PHE A 1114 -24.45 1.66 16.69
C PHE A 1114 -24.80 1.27 15.25
N ARG A 1115 -23.79 1.08 14.39
CA ARG A 1115 -23.94 0.25 13.18
C ARG A 1115 -23.69 -1.20 13.56
N CYS A 1116 -24.75 -2.01 13.64
CA CYS A 1116 -24.62 -3.46 13.59
C CYS A 1116 -24.09 -3.88 12.21
N ARG A 1117 -22.93 -4.55 12.16
CA ARG A 1117 -22.59 -5.45 11.05
C ARG A 1117 -23.15 -6.83 11.41
N ARG A 1118 -24.19 -7.26 10.69
CA ARG A 1118 -24.55 -8.68 10.56
C ARG A 1118 -23.44 -9.36 9.77
N ASN A 1119 -22.80 -10.37 10.33
CA ASN A 1119 -22.27 -11.49 9.56
C ASN A 1119 -22.94 -12.77 10.10
N HIS A 1120 -23.67 -13.45 9.23
CA HIS A 1120 -23.84 -14.91 9.28
C HIS A 1120 -22.41 -15.51 9.18
N ASP A 1121 -22.00 -16.48 9.99
CA ASP A 1121 -22.47 -17.85 9.90
C ASP A 1121 -22.33 -18.66 11.21
N ARG A 1122 -23.33 -19.53 11.36
CA ARG A 1122 -23.48 -20.78 12.13
C ARG A 1122 -22.46 -21.20 13.20
N SER A 1123 -23.03 -21.43 14.38
CA SER A 1123 -22.71 -22.44 15.41
C SER A 1123 -21.37 -22.34 16.14
N CYS A 1124 -21.48 -21.66 17.29
CA CYS A 1124 -20.73 -21.71 18.56
C CYS A 1124 -19.30 -22.24 18.56
#